data_AF-A0A9P6X3F4-F1
#
_entry.id   AF-A0A9P6X3F4-F1
#
_cell.length_a   1.000
_cell.length_b   1.000
_cell.length_c   1.000
_cell.angle_alpha   90.00
_cell.angle_beta   90.00
_cell.angle_gamma   90.00
#
_symmetry.space_group_name_H-M   'P 1'
#
loop_
_entity.id
_entity.type
_entity.pdbx_description
1 polymer ?
#
loop_
_entity_poly.entity_id
_entity_poly.type
_entity_poly.pdbx_seq_one_letter_code
_entity_poly.pdbx_strand_id
1 'polypeptide(L)'
;MVAYTLLEQPISRRITKKQYQIAGLLVTCLLLSSIFYIKTTQKSEITLPYDKSAIPIHNINFTIPKQKELFYIDLDKYPIEANLVQLFAGSKDAIRSFTINKLEQIPPSIWMNPPAHIQPDTYACDNQLPPYSILRRLVKDNLPITDESTYFEHDAGLDFSKPFVFLPFQKQPSLKKGYRLCIRALVPFKGKGDHDPYKSFYRPYSKNHEEISYPWWDTMMTTLKNTRTDEIISLEMRPWSGHKALRTKARELKGISNEMPEWAQLRDEILYERVKMHLYEAEVVLPVDEGEYELSTLLEFVEGRYNFDFGPVTTYEPLQLPVVPSNTIIVKKQNLKQSKEALAEKLLKEHLKLPLCTGSDHPGRWLPWPNSTTRYTTQDVAAITRHGKYWAPYECRYRHITYEQFNRCVSQTYPRGLDIYGDSNMRRSVKKFISHGQWCKDWHKHLTGSVVPEEKIPTILHKRQDDGEPKGYMSPQEYKFIVPEQTRSCYCEDFFEPYWNLDWFSGGARRFYLEIQNSPAQVKTVGKTEWDKQDIRKANPTDKFKINSYKWDGLTYFNEPSWKTAVGENREISDVAIFSLGNWDSAFSTLEPYLKDVDYLVEQIKNHYDLNKTLIIYRTPQYYCCRLDYDHRQRQISGPKLDVFDMEVRKKFQNVLKAVVWDTKILGETRTWEEKLESIDCSSNHVAADLIDVENQVFMNGLCNK
;
A
#
# COMPACT_ATOMS: atom_id res chain seq x y z
N MET A 1 -37.70 -29.20 -27.04
CA MET A 1 -37.29 -30.36 -27.85
C MET A 1 -38.29 -30.74 -28.93
N VAL A 2 -39.62 -30.82 -28.68
CA VAL A 2 -40.62 -31.19 -29.73
C VAL A 2 -40.74 -30.17 -30.87
N ALA A 3 -40.46 -28.88 -30.64
CA ALA A 3 -40.47 -27.85 -31.68
C ALA A 3 -39.25 -27.92 -32.63
N TYR A 4 -38.14 -28.51 -32.17
CA TYR A 4 -36.90 -28.57 -32.94
C TYR A 4 -36.96 -29.65 -34.03
N THR A 5 -37.64 -30.77 -33.75
CA THR A 5 -37.82 -31.88 -34.70
C THR A 5 -38.81 -31.60 -35.83
N LEU A 6 -39.60 -30.52 -35.77
CA LEU A 6 -40.58 -30.16 -36.80
C LEU A 6 -40.04 -29.19 -37.86
N LEU A 7 -38.90 -28.54 -37.61
CA LEU A 7 -38.29 -27.55 -38.52
C LEU A 7 -37.29 -28.17 -39.52
N GLU A 8 -36.91 -29.44 -39.37
CA GLU A 8 -35.96 -30.13 -40.27
C GLU A 8 -36.60 -30.91 -41.42
N GLN A 9 -37.93 -30.87 -41.61
CA GLN A 9 -38.54 -31.56 -42.76
C GLN A 9 -38.67 -30.66 -43.99
N PRO A 10 -38.34 -31.17 -45.20
CA PRO A 10 -38.42 -30.40 -46.44
C PRO A 10 -39.87 -30.02 -46.74
N ILE A 11 -40.07 -28.77 -47.15
CA ILE A 11 -41.38 -28.15 -47.39
C ILE A 11 -42.10 -28.88 -48.53
N SER A 12 -42.98 -29.80 -48.17
CA SER A 12 -43.98 -30.39 -49.05
C SER A 12 -45.15 -29.41 -49.22
N ARG A 13 -45.58 -29.20 -50.48
CA ARG A 13 -46.58 -28.20 -50.92
C ARG A 13 -48.02 -28.39 -50.41
N ARG A 14 -48.30 -29.28 -49.46
CA ARG A 14 -49.64 -29.39 -48.85
C ARG A 14 -49.56 -29.50 -47.32
N ILE A 15 -49.97 -28.43 -46.67
CA ILE A 15 -50.12 -28.35 -45.21
C ILE A 15 -51.26 -29.31 -44.80
N THR A 16 -50.95 -30.26 -43.93
CA THR A 16 -51.91 -31.25 -43.46
C THR A 16 -52.78 -30.67 -42.33
N LYS A 17 -54.01 -31.19 -42.15
CA LYS A 17 -54.96 -30.76 -41.10
C LYS A 17 -54.36 -30.77 -39.69
N LYS A 18 -53.38 -31.66 -39.44
CA LYS A 18 -52.62 -31.78 -38.19
C LYS A 18 -51.70 -30.57 -37.94
N GLN A 19 -51.10 -30.01 -39.00
CA GLN A 19 -50.27 -28.81 -38.90
C GLN A 19 -51.10 -27.55 -38.60
N TYR A 20 -52.32 -27.45 -39.13
CA TYR A 20 -53.26 -26.37 -38.76
C TYR A 20 -53.68 -26.44 -37.29
N GLN A 21 -53.89 -27.64 -36.74
CA GLN A 21 -54.21 -27.81 -35.33
C GLN A 21 -53.04 -27.44 -34.42
N ILE A 22 -51.80 -27.79 -34.80
CA ILE A 22 -50.60 -27.43 -34.05
C ILE A 22 -50.32 -25.92 -34.12
N ALA A 23 -50.48 -25.31 -35.30
CA ALA A 23 -50.37 -23.86 -35.45
C ALA A 23 -51.46 -23.12 -34.65
N GLY A 24 -52.69 -23.64 -34.67
CA GLY A 24 -53.78 -23.14 -33.82
C GLY A 24 -53.42 -23.22 -32.35
N LEU A 25 -52.92 -24.36 -31.87
CA LEU A 25 -52.48 -24.55 -30.47
C LEU A 25 -51.33 -23.60 -30.09
N LEU A 26 -50.37 -23.38 -30.99
CA LEU A 26 -49.26 -22.44 -30.78
C LEU A 26 -49.75 -20.99 -30.70
N VAL A 27 -50.68 -20.60 -31.57
CA VAL A 27 -51.29 -19.27 -31.54
C VAL A 27 -52.12 -19.08 -30.28
N THR A 28 -52.88 -20.08 -29.85
CA THR A 28 -53.65 -20.03 -28.59
C THR A 28 -52.73 -20.00 -27.37
N CYS A 29 -51.64 -20.77 -27.36
CA CYS A 29 -50.63 -20.70 -26.32
C CYS A 29 -49.94 -19.33 -26.29
N LEU A 30 -49.59 -18.75 -27.45
CA LEU A 30 -49.04 -17.39 -27.55
C LEU A 30 -50.02 -16.33 -27.06
N LEU A 31 -51.30 -16.44 -27.41
CA LEU A 31 -52.37 -15.56 -26.92
C LEU A 31 -52.57 -15.67 -25.41
N LEU A 32 -52.59 -16.90 -24.87
CA LEU A 32 -52.67 -17.11 -23.43
C LEU A 32 -51.42 -16.61 -22.71
N SER A 33 -50.23 -16.80 -23.29
CA SER A 33 -48.96 -16.27 -22.75
C SER A 33 -48.96 -14.75 -22.72
N SER A 34 -49.47 -14.11 -23.78
CA SER A 34 -49.55 -12.65 -23.88
C SER A 34 -50.65 -12.08 -22.99
N ILE A 35 -51.78 -12.77 -22.81
CA ILE A 35 -52.79 -12.40 -21.80
C ILE A 35 -52.21 -12.54 -20.39
N PHE A 36 -51.44 -13.61 -20.10
CA PHE A 36 -50.77 -13.77 -18.80
C PHE A 36 -49.72 -12.69 -18.58
N TYR A 37 -48.95 -12.34 -19.62
CA TYR A 37 -47.98 -11.23 -19.60
C TYR A 37 -48.66 -9.87 -19.40
N ILE A 38 -49.82 -9.62 -20.01
CA ILE A 38 -50.61 -8.38 -19.81
C ILE A 38 -51.23 -8.35 -18.41
N LYS A 39 -51.64 -9.50 -17.86
CA LYS A 39 -52.15 -9.60 -16.47
C LYS A 39 -51.05 -9.45 -15.42
N THR A 40 -49.83 -9.90 -15.69
CA THR A 40 -48.67 -9.68 -14.79
C THR A 40 -48.02 -8.31 -14.96
N THR A 41 -48.27 -7.61 -16.07
CA THR A 41 -47.87 -6.20 -16.27
C THR A 41 -48.97 -5.20 -15.90
N GLN A 42 -50.08 -5.65 -15.31
CA GLN A 42 -50.96 -4.79 -14.53
C GLN A 42 -50.09 -4.21 -13.41
N LYS A 43 -49.62 -2.96 -13.60
CA LYS A 43 -48.80 -2.19 -12.67
C LYS A 43 -49.19 -2.57 -11.26
N SER A 44 -48.31 -3.25 -10.53
CA SER A 44 -48.40 -3.28 -9.08
C SER A 44 -48.60 -1.82 -8.67
N GLU A 45 -49.72 -1.53 -8.01
CA GLU A 45 -49.86 -0.25 -7.33
C GLU A 45 -48.62 -0.14 -6.46
N ILE A 46 -47.73 0.80 -6.80
CA ILE A 46 -46.56 1.09 -6.00
C ILE A 46 -47.14 1.61 -4.70
N THR A 47 -47.22 0.76 -3.68
CA THR A 47 -47.60 1.17 -2.34
C THR A 47 -46.64 2.26 -1.94
N LEU A 48 -47.13 3.51 -1.91
CA LEU A 48 -46.30 4.66 -1.61
C LEU A 48 -45.79 4.48 -0.17
N PRO A 49 -44.49 4.67 0.09
CA PRO A 49 -43.89 4.33 1.38
C PRO A 49 -44.20 5.34 2.47
N TYR A 50 -45.20 6.19 2.25
CA TYR A 50 -45.56 7.26 3.14
C TYR A 50 -47.07 7.34 3.33
N ASP A 51 -47.46 7.63 4.56
CA ASP A 51 -48.84 7.88 4.93
C ASP A 51 -49.03 9.37 5.26
N LYS A 52 -50.20 9.91 4.93
CA LYS A 52 -50.64 11.27 5.28
C LYS A 52 -51.58 11.28 6.49
N SER A 53 -52.18 10.13 6.80
CA SER A 53 -53.34 9.99 7.68
C SER A 53 -53.01 9.51 9.10
N ALA A 54 -51.92 8.76 9.27
CA ALA A 54 -51.43 8.28 10.56
C ALA A 54 -49.93 8.53 10.72
N ILE A 55 -49.50 8.96 11.91
CA ILE A 55 -48.08 9.15 12.26
C ILE A 55 -47.56 7.82 12.85
N PRO A 56 -46.68 7.09 12.16
CA PRO A 56 -46.09 5.86 12.70
C PRO A 56 -45.21 6.17 13.92
N ILE A 57 -45.06 5.22 14.84
CA ILE A 57 -44.24 5.41 16.05
C ILE A 57 -42.78 5.65 15.65
N HIS A 58 -42.24 4.81 14.76
CA HIS A 58 -40.91 4.98 14.19
C HIS A 58 -41.03 5.56 12.78
N ASN A 59 -40.70 6.84 12.60
CA ASN A 59 -40.87 7.50 11.32
C ASN A 59 -39.76 8.47 10.91
N ILE A 60 -39.68 8.71 9.60
CA ILE A 60 -38.97 9.85 9.01
C ILE A 60 -40.01 10.81 8.44
N ASN A 61 -40.13 11.99 9.03
CA ASN A 61 -40.99 13.05 8.52
C ASN A 61 -40.29 13.91 7.46
N PHE A 62 -41.03 14.41 6.47
CA PHE A 62 -40.52 15.31 5.45
C PHE A 62 -41.61 16.09 4.73
N THR A 63 -41.24 17.21 4.12
CA THR A 63 -42.11 18.01 3.23
C THR A 63 -41.51 18.03 1.83
N ILE A 64 -42.34 17.89 0.81
CA ILE A 64 -41.89 18.03 -0.58
C ILE A 64 -41.80 19.54 -0.89
N PRO A 65 -40.71 20.08 -1.46
CA PRO A 65 -40.55 21.53 -1.65
C PRO A 65 -41.73 22.23 -2.34
N LYS A 66 -42.42 21.52 -3.25
CA LYS A 66 -43.60 22.02 -3.98
C LYS A 66 -44.93 21.79 -3.25
N GLN A 67 -44.97 21.03 -2.16
CA GLN A 67 -46.18 20.67 -1.43
C GLN A 67 -45.99 20.99 0.06
N LYS A 68 -46.83 21.85 0.63
CA LYS A 68 -46.75 22.23 2.05
C LYS A 68 -47.22 21.13 3.03
N GLU A 69 -47.54 19.95 2.52
CA GLU A 69 -48.01 18.81 3.32
C GLU A 69 -46.86 18.02 3.91
N LEU A 70 -47.08 17.50 5.12
CA LEU A 70 -46.12 16.68 5.85
C LEU A 70 -46.36 15.19 5.55
N PHE A 71 -45.29 14.47 5.24
CA PHE A 71 -45.30 13.06 4.89
C PHE A 71 -44.45 12.27 5.89
N TYR A 72 -44.80 11.00 6.13
CA TYR A 72 -44.10 10.13 7.07
C TYR A 72 -43.71 8.81 6.42
N ILE A 73 -42.41 8.46 6.45
CA ILE A 73 -41.94 7.11 6.11
C ILE A 73 -42.07 6.24 7.35
N ASP A 74 -42.83 5.15 7.24
CA ASP A 74 -43.06 4.18 8.32
C ASP A 74 -41.89 3.18 8.41
N LEU A 75 -40.97 3.39 9.35
CA LEU A 75 -39.76 2.57 9.46
C LEU A 75 -40.08 1.13 9.90
N ASP A 76 -41.23 0.88 10.53
CA ASP A 76 -41.64 -0.47 10.92
C ASP A 76 -41.95 -1.36 9.70
N LYS A 77 -42.24 -0.76 8.54
CA LYS A 77 -42.45 -1.46 7.26
C LYS A 77 -41.17 -1.63 6.43
N TYR A 78 -40.10 -0.92 6.81
CA TYR A 78 -38.87 -0.81 6.02
C TYR A 78 -37.67 -1.16 6.91
N PRO A 79 -37.43 -2.46 7.16
CA PRO A 79 -36.47 -2.90 8.17
C PRO A 79 -35.03 -2.55 7.79
N ILE A 80 -34.68 -2.44 6.51
CA ILE A 80 -33.35 -1.97 6.08
C ILE A 80 -33.16 -0.49 6.47
N GLU A 81 -34.13 0.35 6.13
CA GLU A 81 -34.13 1.79 6.44
C GLU A 81 -34.15 2.04 7.95
N ALA A 82 -34.89 1.24 8.72
CA ALA A 82 -34.86 1.28 10.17
C ALA A 82 -33.46 1.01 10.74
N ASN A 83 -32.78 -0.04 10.23
CA ASN A 83 -31.41 -0.36 10.65
C ASN A 83 -30.41 0.71 10.18
N LEU A 84 -30.60 1.32 9.02
CA LEU A 84 -29.77 2.45 8.56
C LEU A 84 -29.85 3.63 9.54
N VAL A 85 -31.05 4.00 9.98
CA VAL A 85 -31.27 5.08 10.96
C VAL A 85 -30.68 4.73 12.32
N GLN A 86 -30.78 3.48 12.73
CA GLN A 86 -30.24 3.01 14.01
C GLN A 86 -28.70 3.00 14.02
N LEU A 87 -28.07 2.54 12.93
CA LEU A 87 -26.64 2.27 12.90
C LEU A 87 -25.79 3.46 12.47
N PHE A 88 -26.32 4.35 11.62
CA PHE A 88 -25.51 5.39 10.97
C PHE A 88 -26.13 6.78 11.13
N ALA A 89 -25.44 7.66 11.86
CA ALA A 89 -25.86 9.05 12.01
C ALA A 89 -25.89 9.77 10.65
N GLY A 90 -26.96 10.52 10.37
CA GLY A 90 -27.16 11.24 9.10
C GLY A 90 -27.87 10.43 8.01
N SER A 91 -28.07 9.11 8.18
CA SER A 91 -28.81 8.29 7.22
C SER A 91 -30.29 8.71 7.07
N LYS A 92 -30.89 9.27 8.13
CA LYS A 92 -32.25 9.83 8.11
C LYS A 92 -32.41 10.90 7.03
N ASP A 93 -31.45 11.81 6.91
CA ASP A 93 -31.49 12.87 5.89
C ASP A 93 -31.20 12.33 4.49
N ALA A 94 -30.38 11.28 4.38
CA ALA A 94 -30.13 10.58 3.13
C ALA A 94 -31.41 9.91 2.59
N ILE A 95 -32.11 9.14 3.44
CA ILE A 95 -33.38 8.47 3.11
C ILE A 95 -34.45 9.50 2.73
N ARG A 96 -34.56 10.58 3.51
CA ARG A 96 -35.46 11.71 3.22
C ARG A 96 -35.18 12.30 1.84
N SER A 97 -33.93 12.64 1.56
CA SER A 97 -33.53 13.26 0.29
C SER A 97 -33.79 12.34 -0.90
N PHE A 98 -33.48 11.04 -0.76
CA PHE A 98 -33.77 10.03 -1.77
C PHE A 98 -35.27 9.94 -2.07
N THR A 99 -36.09 9.90 -1.04
CA THR A 99 -37.56 9.80 -1.16
C THR A 99 -38.14 11.03 -1.86
N ILE A 100 -37.72 12.24 -1.47
CA ILE A 100 -38.15 13.49 -2.12
C ILE A 100 -37.77 13.48 -3.61
N ASN A 101 -36.50 13.17 -3.93
CA ASN A 101 -36.03 13.15 -5.31
C ASN A 101 -36.82 12.18 -6.18
N LYS A 102 -37.11 10.98 -5.64
CA LYS A 102 -37.91 9.97 -6.35
C LYS A 102 -39.35 10.43 -6.59
N LEU A 103 -39.94 11.17 -5.66
CA LEU A 103 -41.29 11.74 -5.79
C LEU A 103 -41.36 12.90 -6.78
N GLU A 104 -40.32 13.73 -6.82
CA GLU A 104 -40.20 14.82 -7.78
C GLU A 104 -39.74 14.34 -9.17
N GLN A 105 -39.57 13.03 -9.36
CA GLN A 105 -39.05 12.41 -10.59
C GLN A 105 -37.69 12.98 -11.02
N ILE A 106 -36.91 13.47 -10.05
CA ILE A 106 -35.54 13.91 -10.26
C ILE A 106 -34.70 12.64 -10.40
N PRO A 107 -33.86 12.54 -11.45
CA PRO A 107 -32.97 11.40 -11.61
C PRO A 107 -32.17 11.19 -10.32
N PRO A 108 -32.27 10.02 -9.69
CA PRO A 108 -31.55 9.73 -8.46
C PRO A 108 -30.04 9.85 -8.70
N SER A 109 -29.40 10.74 -7.94
CA SER A 109 -27.94 10.85 -7.87
C SER A 109 -27.43 9.88 -6.81
N ILE A 110 -26.28 9.26 -7.07
CA ILE A 110 -25.56 8.48 -6.07
C ILE A 110 -25.07 9.42 -4.95
N TRP A 111 -24.72 10.67 -5.27
CA TRP A 111 -24.16 11.60 -4.31
C TRP A 111 -25.23 12.51 -3.72
N MET A 112 -25.05 12.89 -2.45
CA MET A 112 -25.80 14.00 -1.87
C MET A 112 -25.39 15.31 -2.53
N ASN A 113 -26.30 16.28 -2.54
CA ASN A 113 -25.99 17.62 -3.04
C ASN A 113 -24.86 18.21 -2.20
N PRO A 114 -23.81 18.79 -2.83
CA PRO A 114 -22.73 19.41 -2.09
C PRO A 114 -23.26 20.59 -1.28
N PRO A 115 -22.68 20.86 -0.09
CA PRO A 115 -23.04 22.06 0.67
C PRO A 115 -22.70 23.32 -0.13
N ALA A 116 -23.45 24.40 0.11
CA ALA A 116 -23.22 25.69 -0.56
C ALA A 116 -21.80 26.25 -0.30
N HIS A 117 -21.20 25.90 0.83
CA HIS A 117 -19.84 26.28 1.20
C HIS A 117 -19.01 25.04 1.56
N ILE A 118 -17.89 24.87 0.86
CA ILE A 118 -16.96 23.75 1.06
C ILE A 118 -15.86 24.18 2.04
N GLN A 119 -15.85 23.56 3.21
CA GLN A 119 -14.82 23.67 4.24
C GLN A 119 -13.71 22.63 4.02
N PRO A 120 -12.52 22.77 4.65
CA PRO A 120 -11.42 21.83 4.49
C PRO A 120 -11.79 20.37 4.78
N ASP A 121 -12.69 20.14 5.74
CA ASP A 121 -13.08 18.79 6.18
C ASP A 121 -14.44 18.35 5.62
N THR A 122 -15.04 19.11 4.70
CA THR A 122 -16.37 18.79 4.13
C THR A 122 -16.41 17.39 3.51
N TYR A 123 -15.30 16.95 2.92
CA TYR A 123 -15.18 15.65 2.25
C TYR A 123 -14.31 14.65 3.03
N ALA A 124 -14.01 14.92 4.30
CA ALA A 124 -13.30 13.99 5.20
C ALA A 124 -14.12 12.70 5.41
N CYS A 125 -13.46 11.56 5.69
CA CYS A 125 -14.15 10.28 5.80
C CYS A 125 -15.16 10.25 6.94
N ASP A 126 -14.79 10.82 8.09
CA ASP A 126 -15.62 10.87 9.30
C ASP A 126 -16.89 11.74 9.13
N ASN A 127 -16.85 12.70 8.19
CA ASN A 127 -17.93 13.65 7.97
C ASN A 127 -18.90 13.21 6.86
N GLN A 128 -18.61 12.10 6.18
CA GLN A 128 -19.37 11.68 5.01
C GLN A 128 -19.74 10.22 5.05
N LEU A 129 -21.04 9.94 5.14
CA LEU A 129 -21.54 8.60 4.88
C LEU A 129 -21.34 8.19 3.41
N PRO A 130 -21.19 6.89 3.13
CA PRO A 130 -21.36 6.38 1.78
C PRO A 130 -22.71 6.83 1.18
N PRO A 131 -22.78 7.09 -0.13
CA PRO A 131 -24.01 7.21 -0.89
C PRO A 131 -25.15 6.31 -0.41
N TYR A 132 -26.38 6.83 -0.35
CA TYR A 132 -27.53 6.07 0.16
C TYR A 132 -27.69 4.70 -0.51
N SER A 133 -27.57 4.63 -1.85
CA SER A 133 -27.68 3.37 -2.60
C SER A 133 -26.60 2.36 -2.20
N ILE A 134 -25.35 2.81 -2.01
CA ILE A 134 -24.24 1.97 -1.55
C ILE A 134 -24.46 1.53 -0.10
N LEU A 135 -24.82 2.47 0.78
CA LEU A 135 -25.03 2.20 2.21
C LEU A 135 -26.18 1.21 2.43
N ARG A 136 -27.29 1.38 1.70
CA ARG A 136 -28.43 0.46 1.70
C ARG A 136 -28.02 -0.92 1.21
N ARG A 137 -27.23 -0.99 0.13
CA ARG A 137 -26.72 -2.27 -0.41
C ARG A 137 -25.83 -2.99 0.61
N LEU A 138 -24.94 -2.27 1.30
CA LEU A 138 -24.10 -2.83 2.36
C LEU A 138 -24.93 -3.40 3.50
N VAL A 139 -25.95 -2.68 3.98
CA VAL A 139 -26.86 -3.19 5.02
C VAL A 139 -27.61 -4.43 4.55
N LYS A 140 -28.17 -4.39 3.34
CA LYS A 140 -28.92 -5.53 2.75
C LYS A 140 -28.06 -6.79 2.63
N ASP A 141 -26.79 -6.63 2.25
CA ASP A 141 -25.87 -7.75 2.06
C ASP A 141 -25.37 -8.32 3.40
N ASN A 142 -25.10 -7.44 4.37
CA ASN A 142 -24.46 -7.80 5.64
C ASN A 142 -25.44 -8.20 6.76
N LEU A 143 -26.70 -7.77 6.73
CA LEU A 143 -27.67 -8.14 7.77
C LEU A 143 -28.59 -9.27 7.29
N PRO A 144 -28.93 -10.25 8.15
CA PRO A 144 -29.84 -11.34 7.81
C PRO A 144 -31.31 -10.90 7.87
N ILE A 145 -31.68 -9.87 7.09
CA ILE A 145 -33.01 -9.26 7.09
C ILE A 145 -33.69 -9.52 5.75
N THR A 146 -34.96 -9.92 5.79
CA THR A 146 -35.82 -10.00 4.60
C THR A 146 -36.40 -8.64 4.28
N ASP A 147 -36.26 -8.19 3.04
CA ASP A 147 -36.86 -6.97 2.53
C ASP A 147 -37.73 -7.27 1.32
N GLU A 148 -39.02 -7.04 1.46
CA GLU A 148 -40.03 -7.24 0.41
C GLU A 148 -40.29 -5.96 -0.39
N SER A 149 -39.71 -4.83 0.03
CA SER A 149 -39.93 -3.54 -0.61
C SER A 149 -39.04 -3.34 -1.83
N THR A 150 -39.66 -3.11 -2.99
CA THR A 150 -38.94 -2.67 -4.19
C THR A 150 -38.84 -1.14 -4.29
N TYR A 151 -39.48 -0.39 -3.37
CA TYR A 151 -39.50 1.07 -3.46
C TYR A 151 -38.11 1.67 -3.27
N PHE A 152 -37.34 1.21 -2.29
CA PHE A 152 -36.01 1.76 -2.02
C PHE A 152 -34.90 1.06 -2.82
N GLU A 153 -35.23 0.06 -3.63
CA GLU A 153 -34.32 -0.57 -4.57
C GLU A 153 -34.00 0.40 -5.71
N HIS A 154 -32.76 0.87 -5.75
CA HIS A 154 -32.27 1.70 -6.84
C HIS A 154 -30.75 1.68 -6.90
N ASP A 155 -30.20 1.11 -7.96
CA ASP A 155 -28.75 0.96 -8.11
C ASP A 155 -28.06 2.24 -8.62
N ALA A 156 -28.84 3.26 -9.03
CA ALA A 156 -28.33 4.54 -9.53
C ALA A 156 -27.29 4.39 -10.67
N GLY A 157 -27.41 3.32 -11.46
CA GLY A 157 -26.49 2.99 -12.55
C GLY A 157 -25.18 2.32 -12.13
N LEU A 158 -25.02 1.96 -10.85
CA LEU A 158 -23.84 1.23 -10.36
C LEU A 158 -23.98 -0.28 -10.60
N ASP A 159 -22.90 -0.91 -11.05
CA ASP A 159 -22.79 -2.35 -11.15
C ASP A 159 -22.18 -2.93 -9.87
N PHE A 160 -23.03 -3.29 -8.90
CA PHE A 160 -22.62 -3.88 -7.63
C PHE A 160 -21.99 -5.29 -7.75
N SER A 161 -21.94 -5.87 -8.95
CA SER A 161 -21.24 -7.13 -9.19
C SER A 161 -19.74 -6.94 -9.46
N LYS A 162 -19.31 -5.69 -9.69
CA LYS A 162 -17.91 -5.35 -9.98
C LYS A 162 -17.34 -4.40 -8.94
N PRO A 163 -16.04 -4.53 -8.63
CA PRO A 163 -15.37 -3.58 -7.76
C PRO A 163 -15.18 -2.23 -8.47
N PHE A 164 -15.27 -1.13 -7.71
CA PHE A 164 -15.03 0.22 -8.21
C PHE A 164 -14.60 1.15 -7.09
N VAL A 165 -13.98 2.26 -7.45
CA VAL A 165 -13.62 3.37 -6.56
C VAL A 165 -14.59 4.51 -6.78
N PHE A 166 -14.98 5.19 -5.72
CA PHE A 166 -15.81 6.38 -5.83
C PHE A 166 -15.27 7.52 -4.99
N LEU A 167 -15.37 8.71 -5.58
CA LEU A 167 -15.10 9.99 -4.94
C LEU A 167 -16.37 10.50 -4.25
N PRO A 168 -16.23 11.40 -3.26
CA PRO A 168 -17.33 11.85 -2.43
C PRO A 168 -18.20 12.95 -3.07
N PHE A 169 -18.04 13.18 -4.37
CA PHE A 169 -18.75 14.22 -5.10
C PHE A 169 -19.13 13.76 -6.51
N GLN A 170 -20.25 14.24 -7.03
CA GLN A 170 -20.71 13.97 -8.40
C GLN A 170 -19.98 14.82 -9.45
N LYS A 171 -19.62 16.06 -9.09
CA LYS A 171 -18.90 17.00 -9.95
C LYS A 171 -17.70 17.54 -9.19
N GLN A 172 -16.57 17.67 -9.87
CA GLN A 172 -15.31 18.15 -9.30
C GLN A 172 -15.51 19.49 -8.57
N PRO A 173 -15.35 19.53 -7.23
CA PRO A 173 -15.42 20.78 -6.47
C PRO A 173 -14.11 21.58 -6.60
N SER A 174 -14.15 22.84 -6.18
CA SER A 174 -12.93 23.65 -6.07
C SER A 174 -12.14 23.26 -4.81
N LEU A 175 -11.30 22.24 -4.96
CA LEU A 175 -10.42 21.77 -3.89
C LEU A 175 -9.16 22.63 -3.78
N LYS A 176 -8.62 22.75 -2.56
CA LYS A 176 -7.39 23.49 -2.25
C LYS A 176 -6.42 22.59 -1.47
N LYS A 177 -5.15 23.00 -1.42
CA LYS A 177 -4.13 22.41 -0.54
C LYS A 177 -4.67 22.28 0.89
N GLY A 178 -4.39 21.13 1.52
CA GLY A 178 -4.75 20.86 2.92
C GLY A 178 -6.20 20.45 3.15
N TYR A 179 -7.05 20.40 2.11
CA TYR A 179 -8.41 19.85 2.24
C TYR A 179 -8.31 18.33 2.42
N ARG A 180 -9.20 17.76 3.23
CA ARG A 180 -9.31 16.31 3.45
C ARG A 180 -10.35 15.73 2.48
N LEU A 181 -9.98 14.63 1.83
CA LEU A 181 -10.80 13.96 0.85
C LEU A 181 -10.86 12.46 1.15
N CYS A 182 -12.08 11.94 1.28
CA CYS A 182 -12.33 10.52 1.46
C CYS A 182 -12.44 9.82 0.10
N ILE A 183 -11.58 8.84 -0.13
CA ILE A 183 -11.60 7.96 -1.30
C ILE A 183 -12.07 6.60 -0.84
N ARG A 184 -13.08 6.04 -1.51
CA ARG A 184 -13.67 4.75 -1.11
C ARG A 184 -13.63 3.75 -2.24
N ALA A 185 -13.37 2.49 -1.90
CA ALA A 185 -13.41 1.36 -2.82
C ALA A 185 -14.45 0.35 -2.34
N LEU A 186 -15.38 0.00 -3.24
CA LEU A 186 -16.34 -1.07 -3.03
C LEU A 186 -15.82 -2.34 -3.67
N VAL A 187 -15.79 -3.44 -2.93
CA VAL A 187 -15.33 -4.75 -3.40
C VAL A 187 -16.41 -5.79 -3.13
N PRO A 188 -17.12 -6.29 -4.16
CA PRO A 188 -18.10 -7.35 -3.98
C PRO A 188 -17.43 -8.72 -3.81
N PHE A 189 -18.07 -9.59 -3.05
CA PHE A 189 -17.69 -11.00 -2.96
C PHE A 189 -17.91 -11.69 -4.32
N LYS A 190 -16.88 -12.39 -4.84
CA LYS A 190 -16.95 -13.09 -6.12
C LYS A 190 -17.24 -14.57 -5.96
N GLY A 191 -16.73 -15.18 -4.89
CA GLY A 191 -16.91 -16.58 -4.55
C GLY A 191 -16.40 -17.54 -5.65
N LYS A 192 -15.20 -18.10 -5.48
CA LYS A 192 -14.66 -19.13 -6.42
C LYS A 192 -15.28 -20.54 -6.25
N GLY A 193 -16.41 -20.66 -5.55
CA GLY A 193 -17.10 -21.93 -5.26
C GLY A 193 -16.58 -22.66 -4.02
N ASP A 194 -17.26 -23.75 -3.62
CA ASP A 194 -16.96 -24.50 -2.39
C ASP A 194 -15.66 -25.32 -2.42
N HIS A 195 -15.07 -25.52 -3.61
CA HIS A 195 -13.80 -26.21 -3.79
C HIS A 195 -12.57 -25.30 -3.73
N ASP A 196 -12.73 -24.04 -3.34
CA ASP A 196 -11.62 -23.10 -3.20
C ASP A 196 -10.68 -23.52 -2.05
N PRO A 197 -9.47 -24.04 -2.32
CA PRO A 197 -8.61 -24.59 -1.26
C PRO A 197 -8.23 -23.52 -0.23
N TYR A 198 -8.10 -22.29 -0.71
CA TYR A 198 -7.88 -21.06 0.03
C TYR A 198 -8.96 -20.74 1.07
N LYS A 199 -10.16 -21.30 0.95
CA LYS A 199 -11.21 -21.12 1.96
C LYS A 199 -10.83 -21.76 3.29
N SER A 200 -10.19 -22.93 3.25
CA SER A 200 -9.87 -23.77 4.41
C SER A 200 -8.52 -23.47 5.07
N PHE A 201 -7.59 -22.83 4.35
CA PHE A 201 -6.24 -22.50 4.85
C PHE A 201 -6.11 -21.09 5.43
N TYR A 202 -7.16 -20.28 5.33
CA TYR A 202 -7.19 -18.95 5.95
C TYR A 202 -7.19 -19.07 7.48
N ARG A 203 -6.29 -18.33 8.14
CA ARG A 203 -6.38 -18.09 9.58
C ARG A 203 -6.47 -16.59 9.83
N PRO A 204 -7.59 -16.10 10.40
CA PRO A 204 -7.70 -14.69 10.71
C PRO A 204 -6.66 -14.29 11.75
N TYR A 205 -6.11 -13.10 11.60
CA TYR A 205 -5.37 -12.43 12.66
C TYR A 205 -6.39 -11.79 13.61
N SER A 206 -6.49 -12.31 14.85
CA SER A 206 -7.49 -11.87 15.84
C SER A 206 -7.47 -10.35 16.04
N LYS A 207 -6.29 -9.77 16.17
CA LYS A 207 -6.10 -8.33 16.36
C LYS A 207 -6.62 -7.48 15.20
N ASN A 208 -6.35 -7.87 13.95
CA ASN A 208 -6.87 -7.15 12.77
C ASN A 208 -8.41 -7.22 12.70
N HIS A 209 -8.99 -8.34 13.15
CA HIS A 209 -10.44 -8.51 13.20
C HIS A 209 -11.11 -7.63 14.28
N GLU A 210 -10.47 -7.51 15.45
CA GLU A 210 -10.95 -6.68 16.56
C GLU A 210 -10.80 -5.18 16.30
N GLU A 211 -9.64 -4.76 15.77
CA GLU A 211 -9.28 -3.36 15.60
C GLU A 211 -9.67 -2.78 14.23
N ILE A 212 -9.91 -3.61 13.20
CA ILE A 212 -10.20 -3.17 11.83
C ILE A 212 -9.17 -2.13 11.35
N SER A 213 -7.89 -2.44 11.56
CA SER A 213 -6.80 -1.47 11.43
C SER A 213 -6.01 -1.56 10.12
N TYR A 214 -6.26 -2.57 9.29
CA TYR A 214 -5.54 -2.83 8.03
C TYR A 214 -6.45 -3.57 7.02
N PRO A 215 -6.26 -3.49 5.68
CA PRO A 215 -7.09 -4.20 4.71
C PRO A 215 -7.22 -5.68 5.08
N TRP A 216 -8.43 -6.11 5.40
CA TRP A 216 -8.69 -7.35 6.15
C TRP A 216 -9.00 -8.59 5.29
N TRP A 217 -9.41 -8.38 4.04
CA TRP A 217 -10.00 -9.34 3.11
C TRP A 217 -9.47 -9.03 1.71
N ASP A 218 -9.56 -7.78 1.31
CA ASP A 218 -9.12 -7.31 0.01
C ASP A 218 -8.01 -6.29 0.20
N THR A 219 -7.04 -6.35 -0.69
CA THR A 219 -5.87 -5.48 -0.66
C THR A 219 -5.77 -4.76 -1.97
N MET A 220 -5.35 -3.51 -1.91
CA MET A 220 -5.29 -2.69 -3.11
C MET A 220 -4.19 -1.66 -2.97
N MET A 221 -3.55 -1.37 -4.09
CA MET A 221 -2.65 -0.26 -4.21
C MET A 221 -3.40 0.93 -4.76
N THR A 222 -3.61 1.92 -3.90
CA THR A 222 -4.25 3.18 -4.30
C THR A 222 -3.21 4.28 -4.31
N THR A 223 -3.14 5.00 -5.43
CA THR A 223 -2.18 6.08 -5.62
C THR A 223 -2.84 7.30 -6.23
N LEU A 224 -2.34 8.47 -5.83
CA LEU A 224 -2.58 9.73 -6.52
C LEU A 224 -1.29 10.15 -7.21
N LYS A 225 -1.34 10.22 -8.54
CA LYS A 225 -0.22 10.63 -9.37
C LYS A 225 -0.39 12.07 -9.84
N ASN A 226 0.55 12.95 -9.52
CA ASN A 226 0.58 14.27 -10.13
C ASN A 226 0.94 14.14 -11.62
N THR A 227 0.06 14.60 -12.51
CA THR A 227 0.22 14.40 -13.96
C THR A 227 1.40 15.17 -14.57
N ARG A 228 1.99 16.10 -13.83
CA ARG A 228 3.08 16.97 -14.32
C ARG A 228 4.44 16.60 -13.75
N THR A 229 4.50 16.25 -12.47
CA THR A 229 5.74 15.95 -11.75
C THR A 229 6.02 14.46 -11.62
N ASP A 230 5.04 13.60 -11.93
CA ASP A 230 5.10 12.16 -11.68
C ASP A 230 5.38 11.81 -10.19
N GLU A 231 5.01 12.73 -9.29
CA GLU A 231 4.90 12.49 -7.85
C GLU A 231 3.77 11.50 -7.58
N ILE A 232 4.00 10.57 -6.66
CA ILE A 232 3.00 9.63 -6.19
C ILE A 232 2.74 9.83 -4.71
N ILE A 233 1.47 9.86 -4.35
CA ILE A 233 0.99 9.74 -2.97
C ILE A 233 0.30 8.40 -2.87
N SER A 234 0.84 7.51 -2.04
CA SER A 234 0.22 6.21 -1.76
C SER A 234 -0.83 6.37 -0.67
N LEU A 235 -1.98 5.75 -0.88
CA LEU A 235 -3.12 5.80 0.03
C LEU A 235 -3.33 4.43 0.66
N GLU A 236 -3.21 4.37 1.98
CA GLU A 236 -3.49 3.16 2.76
C GLU A 236 -5.00 3.00 2.91
N MET A 237 -5.57 2.07 2.14
CA MET A 237 -7.00 1.77 2.17
C MET A 237 -7.34 0.90 3.38
N ARG A 238 -8.12 1.44 4.32
CA ARG A 238 -8.56 0.72 5.52
C ARG A 238 -10.02 0.29 5.40
N PRO A 239 -10.45 -0.79 6.05
CA PRO A 239 -11.86 -1.15 5.99
C PRO A 239 -12.72 -0.06 6.66
N TRP A 240 -13.87 0.23 6.06
CA TRP A 240 -14.79 1.24 6.58
C TRP A 240 -15.29 0.86 7.99
N SER A 241 -15.17 1.80 8.93
CA SER A 241 -15.53 1.58 10.34
C SER A 241 -16.98 1.11 10.55
N GLY A 242 -17.89 1.47 9.64
CA GLY A 242 -19.30 1.07 9.70
C GLY A 242 -19.53 -0.43 9.56
N HIS A 243 -18.58 -1.20 9.01
CA HIS A 243 -18.69 -2.65 9.03
C HIS A 243 -18.67 -3.24 10.44
N LYS A 244 -18.01 -2.61 11.41
CA LYS A 244 -18.07 -3.03 12.82
C LYS A 244 -19.50 -3.01 13.33
N ALA A 245 -20.22 -1.93 13.01
CA ALA A 245 -21.63 -1.77 13.37
C ALA A 245 -22.51 -2.82 12.68
N LEU A 246 -22.26 -3.10 11.39
CA LEU A 246 -22.95 -4.16 10.64
C LEU A 246 -22.70 -5.54 11.27
N ARG A 247 -21.47 -5.86 11.63
CA ARG A 247 -21.07 -7.12 12.26
C ARG A 247 -21.78 -7.31 13.60
N THR A 248 -21.71 -6.32 14.49
CA THR A 248 -22.41 -6.35 15.79
C THR A 248 -23.91 -6.56 15.58
N LYS A 249 -24.52 -5.83 14.64
CA LYS A 249 -25.95 -5.96 14.39
C LYS A 249 -26.33 -7.32 13.80
N ALA A 250 -25.52 -7.85 12.88
CA ALA A 250 -25.73 -9.18 12.32
C ALA A 250 -25.64 -10.27 13.40
N ARG A 251 -24.73 -10.13 14.37
CA ARG A 251 -24.61 -11.03 15.52
C ARG A 251 -25.89 -11.02 16.36
N GLU A 252 -26.38 -9.83 16.72
CA GLU A 252 -27.64 -9.66 17.46
C GLU A 252 -28.80 -10.35 16.75
N LEU A 253 -28.96 -10.11 15.45
CA LEU A 253 -30.08 -10.62 14.66
C LEU A 253 -30.05 -12.15 14.47
N LYS A 254 -28.88 -12.76 14.46
CA LYS A 254 -28.73 -14.22 14.36
C LYS A 254 -28.99 -14.96 15.68
N GLY A 255 -29.05 -14.26 16.80
CA GLY A 255 -29.15 -14.89 18.13
C GLY A 255 -27.97 -15.79 18.46
N ILE A 256 -26.76 -15.44 17.98
CA ILE A 256 -25.53 -16.17 18.32
C ILE A 256 -25.37 -16.15 19.84
N SER A 257 -25.38 -17.33 20.47
CA SER A 257 -25.31 -17.45 21.92
C SER A 257 -23.99 -16.89 22.46
N ASN A 258 -24.07 -16.03 23.47
CA ASN A 258 -22.91 -15.56 24.24
C ASN A 258 -22.19 -16.69 24.99
N GLU A 259 -22.78 -17.89 25.05
CA GLU A 259 -22.21 -19.08 25.71
C GLU A 259 -21.18 -19.81 24.84
N MET A 260 -21.08 -19.50 23.54
CA MET A 260 -20.03 -20.10 22.71
C MET A 260 -18.65 -19.59 23.13
N PRO A 261 -17.59 -20.41 23.10
CA PRO A 261 -16.23 -19.91 23.29
C PRO A 261 -15.89 -18.79 22.30
N GLU A 262 -15.19 -17.76 22.78
CA GLU A 262 -14.85 -16.57 22.00
C GLU A 262 -14.23 -16.89 20.63
N TRP A 263 -13.33 -17.88 20.57
CA TRP A 263 -12.70 -18.31 19.32
C TRP A 263 -13.70 -18.87 18.28
N ALA A 264 -14.78 -19.52 18.73
CA ALA A 264 -15.79 -20.10 17.84
C ALA A 264 -16.70 -18.99 17.30
N GLN A 265 -17.09 -18.05 18.15
CA GLN A 265 -17.83 -16.85 17.75
C GLN A 265 -17.06 -16.04 16.71
N LEU A 266 -15.78 -15.76 17.00
CA LEU A 266 -14.88 -15.03 16.11
C LEU A 266 -14.76 -15.75 14.75
N ARG A 267 -14.56 -17.07 14.74
CA ARG A 267 -14.45 -17.83 13.50
C ARG A 267 -15.70 -17.73 12.63
N ASP A 268 -16.88 -17.91 13.21
CA ASP A 268 -18.14 -17.85 12.46
C ASP A 268 -18.41 -16.45 11.91
N GLU A 269 -18.04 -15.41 12.65
CA GLU A 269 -18.15 -14.02 12.20
C GLU A 269 -17.20 -13.69 11.07
N ILE A 270 -15.94 -14.12 11.21
CA ILE A 270 -14.89 -13.97 10.21
C ILE A 270 -15.32 -14.63 8.91
N LEU A 271 -15.85 -15.86 8.97
CA LEU A 271 -16.37 -16.55 7.79
C LEU A 271 -17.64 -15.89 7.23
N TYR A 272 -18.49 -15.34 8.10
CA TYR A 272 -19.70 -14.66 7.66
C TYR A 272 -19.41 -13.35 6.93
N GLU A 273 -18.51 -12.54 7.45
CA GLU A 273 -18.16 -11.24 6.87
C GLU A 273 -17.35 -11.41 5.59
N ARG A 274 -16.45 -12.39 5.52
CA ARG A 274 -15.64 -12.67 4.33
C ARG A 274 -16.45 -12.79 3.03
N VAL A 275 -17.66 -13.35 3.14
CA VAL A 275 -18.54 -13.60 1.98
C VAL A 275 -19.48 -12.44 1.69
N LYS A 276 -19.19 -11.25 2.22
CA LYS A 276 -19.97 -10.03 2.06
C LYS A 276 -19.28 -9.02 1.17
N MET A 277 -20.03 -8.00 0.81
CA MET A 277 -19.53 -6.81 0.16
C MET A 277 -18.71 -5.98 1.15
N HIS A 278 -17.49 -5.69 0.75
CA HIS A 278 -16.57 -4.88 1.54
C HIS A 278 -16.50 -3.46 0.99
N LEU A 279 -16.25 -2.54 1.90
CA LEU A 279 -16.02 -1.13 1.64
C LEU A 279 -14.73 -0.75 2.35
N TYR A 280 -13.81 -0.18 1.59
CA TYR A 280 -12.55 0.37 2.09
C TYR A 280 -12.55 1.87 1.88
N GLU A 281 -11.86 2.58 2.74
CA GLU A 281 -11.69 4.01 2.65
C GLU A 281 -10.27 4.42 3.00
N ALA A 282 -9.78 5.45 2.31
CA ALA A 282 -8.59 6.18 2.68
C ALA A 282 -8.94 7.66 2.71
N GLU A 283 -8.44 8.34 3.72
CA GLU A 283 -8.47 9.78 3.74
C GLU A 283 -7.14 10.32 3.25
N VAL A 284 -7.20 11.21 2.26
CA VAL A 284 -6.04 11.94 1.78
C VAL A 284 -6.14 13.41 2.19
N VAL A 285 -5.07 13.92 2.78
CA VAL A 285 -4.85 15.37 2.89
C VAL A 285 -4.26 15.83 1.57
N LEU A 286 -5.04 16.62 0.82
CA LEU A 286 -4.62 17.05 -0.52
C LEU A 286 -3.28 17.80 -0.44
N PRO A 287 -2.33 17.42 -1.31
CA PRO A 287 -0.92 17.70 -1.14
C PRO A 287 -0.56 19.18 -1.16
N VAL A 288 0.69 19.43 -0.77
CA VAL A 288 1.32 20.75 -0.79
C VAL A 288 1.32 21.36 -2.19
N ASP A 289 1.51 20.53 -3.21
CA ASP A 289 1.63 20.99 -4.58
C ASP A 289 0.23 21.14 -5.20
N GLU A 290 -0.06 22.33 -5.72
CA GLU A 290 -1.26 22.56 -6.51
C GLU A 290 -1.14 21.75 -7.81
N GLY A 291 -2.21 21.23 -8.39
CA GLY A 291 -2.06 20.36 -9.56
C GLY A 291 -3.28 19.54 -9.95
N GLU A 292 -3.11 18.79 -11.03
CA GLU A 292 -4.03 17.74 -11.44
C GLU A 292 -3.43 16.40 -11.02
N TYR A 293 -4.22 15.62 -10.31
CA TYR A 293 -3.86 14.32 -9.76
C TYR A 293 -4.74 13.24 -10.38
N GLU A 294 -4.12 12.18 -10.84
CA GLU A 294 -4.79 10.98 -11.33
C GLU A 294 -4.85 9.94 -10.20
N LEU A 295 -6.06 9.57 -9.80
CA LEU A 295 -6.35 8.49 -8.87
C LEU A 295 -6.34 7.16 -9.62
N SER A 296 -5.44 6.27 -9.21
CA SER A 296 -5.40 4.89 -9.69
C SER A 296 -5.51 3.93 -8.53
N THR A 297 -6.30 2.87 -8.70
CA THR A 297 -6.42 1.80 -7.72
C THR A 297 -6.31 0.45 -8.42
N LEU A 298 -5.33 -0.33 -7.99
CA LEU A 298 -5.13 -1.73 -8.41
C LEU A 298 -5.56 -2.64 -7.27
N LEU A 299 -6.62 -3.42 -7.48
CA LEU A 299 -7.06 -4.46 -6.55
C LEU A 299 -6.18 -5.69 -6.71
N GLU A 300 -5.43 -6.05 -5.69
CA GLU A 300 -4.43 -7.11 -5.75
C GLU A 300 -5.00 -8.45 -5.29
N PHE A 301 -5.31 -8.58 -4.01
CA PHE A 301 -5.89 -9.79 -3.44
C PHE A 301 -7.32 -9.51 -3.00
N VAL A 302 -8.16 -10.55 -3.02
CA VAL A 302 -9.55 -10.49 -2.57
C VAL A 302 -9.87 -11.63 -1.62
N GLU A 303 -10.91 -11.48 -0.80
CA GLU A 303 -11.49 -12.58 -0.01
C GLU A 303 -10.50 -13.28 0.95
N GLY A 304 -9.54 -12.52 1.49
CA GLY A 304 -8.50 -12.97 2.42
C GLY A 304 -7.32 -13.65 1.76
N ARG A 305 -7.19 -13.55 0.43
CA ARG A 305 -6.20 -14.35 -0.32
C ARG A 305 -4.73 -13.95 -0.16
N TYR A 306 -4.48 -12.78 0.41
CA TYR A 306 -3.12 -12.34 0.73
C TYR A 306 -2.56 -12.98 2.01
N ASN A 307 -3.44 -13.60 2.83
CA ASN A 307 -3.14 -14.03 4.20
C ASN A 307 -3.13 -15.58 4.36
N PHE A 308 -2.49 -16.30 3.43
CA PHE A 308 -2.34 -17.74 3.59
C PHE A 308 -1.02 -18.09 4.24
N ASP A 309 -1.04 -18.18 5.56
CA ASP A 309 0.07 -18.74 6.37
C ASP A 309 0.32 -20.23 6.08
N PHE A 310 -0.69 -20.97 5.60
CA PHE A 310 -0.64 -22.43 5.40
C PHE A 310 -1.09 -22.89 4.01
N GLY A 311 -1.30 -21.96 3.07
CA GLY A 311 -1.72 -22.25 1.70
C GLY A 311 -0.60 -22.09 0.67
N PRO A 312 -0.82 -22.54 -0.57
CA PRO A 312 0.11 -22.25 -1.66
C PRO A 312 0.17 -20.74 -1.92
N VAL A 313 1.32 -20.26 -2.44
CA VAL A 313 1.46 -18.87 -2.89
C VAL A 313 0.36 -18.58 -3.90
N THR A 314 -0.51 -17.62 -3.57
CA THR A 314 -1.61 -17.26 -4.47
C THR A 314 -1.08 -16.31 -5.52
N THR A 315 -1.18 -16.73 -6.78
CA THR A 315 -0.97 -15.81 -7.88
C THR A 315 -2.15 -14.85 -7.99
N TYR A 316 -1.86 -13.56 -8.11
CA TYR A 316 -2.84 -12.53 -8.38
C TYR A 316 -2.51 -11.81 -9.69
N GLU A 317 -3.56 -11.41 -10.38
CA GLU A 317 -3.51 -10.49 -11.50
C GLU A 317 -4.19 -9.21 -11.02
N PRO A 318 -3.43 -8.11 -10.79
CA PRO A 318 -4.00 -6.89 -10.27
C PRO A 318 -5.12 -6.37 -11.19
N LEU A 319 -6.28 -6.07 -10.62
CA LEU A 319 -7.42 -5.53 -11.34
C LEU A 319 -7.47 -4.01 -11.17
N GLN A 320 -7.31 -3.26 -12.27
CA GLN A 320 -7.55 -1.82 -12.26
C GLN A 320 -9.02 -1.54 -11.99
N LEU A 321 -9.29 -0.76 -10.94
CA LEU A 321 -10.64 -0.38 -10.57
C LEU A 321 -11.08 0.88 -11.33
N PRO A 322 -12.30 0.92 -11.90
CA PRO A 322 -12.86 2.13 -12.44
C PRO A 322 -13.13 3.14 -11.32
N VAL A 323 -12.87 4.42 -11.56
CA VAL A 323 -13.12 5.51 -10.61
C VAL A 323 -14.34 6.32 -11.06
N VAL A 324 -15.29 6.52 -10.14
CA VAL A 324 -16.53 7.26 -10.39
C VAL A 324 -16.57 8.52 -9.51
N PRO A 325 -16.93 9.71 -10.04
CA PRO A 325 -17.33 9.98 -11.42
C PRO A 325 -16.16 10.13 -12.40
N SER A 326 -14.95 10.35 -11.90
CA SER A 326 -13.72 10.51 -12.69
C SER A 326 -12.52 10.15 -11.82
N ASN A 327 -11.45 9.67 -12.46
CA ASN A 327 -10.15 9.44 -11.83
C ASN A 327 -9.33 10.72 -11.62
N THR A 328 -9.77 11.87 -12.12
CA THR A 328 -9.03 13.13 -12.01
C THR A 328 -9.45 13.94 -10.79
N ILE A 329 -8.48 14.43 -10.02
CA ILE A 329 -8.67 15.32 -8.88
C ILE A 329 -7.86 16.60 -9.11
N ILE A 330 -8.54 17.73 -9.18
CA ILE A 330 -7.95 19.04 -9.42
C ILE A 330 -7.82 19.80 -8.08
N VAL A 331 -6.58 20.04 -7.66
CA VAL A 331 -6.23 20.86 -6.48
C VAL A 331 -5.83 22.25 -6.97
N LYS A 332 -6.82 23.16 -7.02
CA LYS A 332 -6.75 24.50 -7.64
C LYS A 332 -6.36 24.46 -9.13
N LYS A 333 -6.93 25.35 -9.93
CA LYS A 333 -6.56 25.45 -11.35
C LYS A 333 -5.13 26.00 -11.47
N GLN A 334 -4.17 25.14 -11.78
CA GLN A 334 -2.82 25.55 -12.10
C GLN A 334 -2.80 26.39 -13.39
N ASN A 335 -1.80 27.27 -13.49
CA ASN A 335 -1.49 27.99 -14.70
C ASN A 335 -0.79 27.03 -15.68
N LEU A 336 -1.55 26.46 -16.62
CA LEU A 336 -1.09 25.44 -17.60
C LEU A 336 0.08 25.89 -18.51
N LYS A 337 0.49 27.17 -18.44
CA LYS A 337 1.56 27.75 -19.27
C LYS A 337 2.99 27.50 -18.76
N GLN A 338 3.19 27.05 -17.52
CA GLN A 338 4.53 26.79 -17.00
C GLN A 338 5.11 25.50 -17.61
N SER A 339 6.37 25.48 -18.06
CA SER A 339 7.01 24.25 -18.54
C SER A 339 7.27 23.24 -17.39
N LYS A 340 7.49 21.95 -17.71
CA LYS A 340 7.87 20.93 -16.71
C LYS A 340 9.17 21.30 -15.98
N GLU A 341 10.15 21.82 -16.73
CA GLU A 341 11.44 22.27 -16.20
C GLU A 341 11.28 23.44 -15.21
N ALA A 342 10.53 24.48 -15.60
CA ALA A 342 10.29 25.62 -14.72
C ALA A 342 9.50 25.24 -13.45
N LEU A 343 8.68 24.19 -13.51
CA LEU A 343 8.02 23.64 -12.34
C LEU A 343 9.00 22.89 -11.44
N ALA A 344 9.87 22.04 -12.01
CA ALA A 344 10.90 21.32 -11.27
C ALA A 344 11.85 22.28 -10.52
N GLU A 345 12.31 23.35 -11.18
CA GLU A 345 13.12 24.39 -10.54
C GLU A 345 12.40 25.10 -9.40
N LYS A 346 11.11 25.42 -9.58
CA LYS A 346 10.30 26.06 -8.54
C LYS A 346 10.20 25.15 -7.31
N LEU A 347 9.88 23.87 -7.52
CA LEU A 347 9.74 22.89 -6.45
C LEU A 347 11.06 22.66 -5.72
N LEU A 348 12.17 22.55 -6.45
CA LEU A 348 13.51 22.47 -5.86
C LEU A 348 13.81 23.70 -5.00
N LYS A 349 13.56 24.91 -5.51
CA LYS A 349 13.77 26.16 -4.76
C LYS A 349 12.90 26.25 -3.50
N GLU A 350 11.68 25.72 -3.53
CA GLU A 350 10.81 25.65 -2.35
C GLU A 350 11.33 24.62 -1.35
N HIS A 351 11.74 23.44 -1.80
CA HIS A 351 12.31 22.39 -0.96
C HIS A 351 13.61 22.82 -0.27
N LEU A 352 14.51 23.50 -0.98
CA LEU A 352 15.79 23.97 -0.43
C LEU A 352 15.64 25.03 0.67
N LYS A 353 14.47 25.64 0.82
CA LYS A 353 14.17 26.58 1.92
C LYS A 353 13.75 25.89 3.21
N LEU A 354 13.42 24.60 3.17
CA LEU A 354 13.01 23.86 4.36
C LEU A 354 14.21 23.69 5.32
N PRO A 355 13.95 23.54 6.64
CA PRO A 355 14.99 23.24 7.61
C PRO A 355 15.60 21.84 7.35
N LEU A 356 16.79 21.58 7.88
CA LEU A 356 17.40 20.25 7.79
C LEU A 356 16.58 19.22 8.60
N CYS A 357 16.40 18.03 8.05
CA CYS A 357 15.75 16.93 8.77
C CYS A 357 16.67 16.40 9.90
N THR A 358 16.10 16.21 11.09
CA THR A 358 16.80 15.68 12.29
C THR A 358 16.53 14.19 12.57
N GLY A 359 15.84 13.50 11.64
CA GLY A 359 15.43 12.09 11.74
C GLY A 359 15.47 11.40 10.37
N SER A 360 15.07 10.12 10.32
CA SER A 360 15.18 9.26 9.12
C SER A 360 13.84 8.63 8.69
N ASP A 361 12.73 9.15 9.18
CA ASP A 361 11.35 8.67 8.97
C ASP A 361 10.40 9.77 8.45
N HIS A 362 10.96 10.87 7.95
CA HIS A 362 10.17 12.01 7.48
C HIS A 362 9.37 11.65 6.21
N PRO A 363 8.04 11.84 6.21
CA PRO A 363 7.22 11.60 5.03
C PRO A 363 7.58 12.57 3.90
N GLY A 364 7.51 12.09 2.67
CA GLY A 364 7.96 12.86 1.51
C GLY A 364 7.44 12.33 0.18
N ARG A 365 8.08 12.80 -0.89
CA ARG A 365 7.74 12.48 -2.27
C ARG A 365 8.95 12.52 -3.19
N TRP A 366 8.85 11.84 -4.32
CA TRP A 366 9.84 11.95 -5.39
C TRP A 366 9.53 13.14 -6.30
N LEU A 367 10.47 14.06 -6.42
CA LEU A 367 10.35 15.24 -7.29
C LEU A 367 11.34 15.17 -8.45
N PRO A 368 10.96 15.69 -9.64
CA PRO A 368 11.86 15.72 -10.79
C PRO A 368 13.02 16.68 -10.56
N TRP A 369 14.22 16.27 -10.97
CA TRP A 369 15.42 17.09 -11.01
C TRP A 369 15.40 18.00 -12.25
N PRO A 370 15.66 19.31 -12.12
CA PRO A 370 15.74 20.21 -13.26
C PRO A 370 17.01 19.95 -14.08
N ASN A 371 16.86 19.68 -15.37
CA ASN A 371 17.97 19.33 -16.27
C ASN A 371 18.83 20.54 -16.69
N SER A 372 18.32 21.77 -16.57
CA SER A 372 18.78 22.89 -17.40
C SER A 372 19.62 23.96 -16.71
N THR A 373 20.02 23.78 -15.45
CA THR A 373 20.68 24.88 -14.72
C THR A 373 22.12 24.58 -14.34
N THR A 374 23.03 25.48 -14.73
CA THR A 374 24.38 25.61 -14.15
C THR A 374 24.34 26.06 -12.67
N ARG A 375 23.14 26.31 -12.13
CA ARG A 375 22.92 26.90 -10.81
C ARG A 375 22.87 25.87 -9.69
N TYR A 376 22.37 24.67 -9.96
CA TYR A 376 22.22 23.62 -8.96
C TYR A 376 23.13 22.43 -9.30
N THR A 377 23.64 21.80 -8.26
CA THR A 377 24.50 20.62 -8.36
C THR A 377 23.85 19.46 -7.63
N THR A 378 24.27 18.23 -7.91
CA THR A 378 23.77 17.05 -7.21
C THR A 378 24.06 17.06 -5.71
N GLN A 379 24.90 17.99 -5.22
CA GLN A 379 25.21 18.19 -3.80
C GLN A 379 24.15 19.03 -3.07
N ASP A 380 23.23 19.69 -3.80
CA ASP A 380 22.17 20.50 -3.19
C ASP A 380 21.06 19.65 -2.55
N VAL A 381 20.92 18.39 -3.00
CA VAL A 381 19.94 17.42 -2.51
C VAL A 381 20.65 16.16 -2.01
N ALA A 382 19.97 15.35 -1.21
CA ALA A 382 20.55 14.15 -0.60
C ALA A 382 21.19 13.21 -1.64
N ALA A 383 20.41 12.81 -2.65
CA ALA A 383 20.84 12.01 -3.78
C ALA A 383 19.82 12.12 -4.93
N ILE A 384 20.23 11.70 -6.13
CA ILE A 384 19.40 11.66 -7.33
C ILE A 384 19.37 10.22 -7.85
N THR A 385 18.17 9.70 -8.12
CA THR A 385 17.98 8.37 -8.70
C THR A 385 18.31 8.36 -10.18
N ARG A 386 18.45 7.17 -10.78
CA ARG A 386 18.63 7.04 -12.24
C ARG A 386 17.52 7.67 -13.08
N HIS A 387 16.34 7.89 -12.48
CA HIS A 387 15.17 8.51 -13.11
C HIS A 387 15.21 10.03 -13.07
N GLY A 388 16.30 10.62 -12.59
CA GLY A 388 16.40 12.07 -12.43
C GLY A 388 15.41 12.58 -11.39
N LYS A 389 15.19 11.83 -10.30
CA LYS A 389 14.32 12.25 -9.20
C LYS A 389 15.11 12.31 -7.90
N TYR A 390 14.71 13.19 -7.00
CA TYR A 390 15.25 13.27 -5.63
C TYR A 390 14.13 13.11 -4.62
N TRP A 391 14.46 12.60 -3.43
CA TRP A 391 13.52 12.47 -2.32
C TRP A 391 13.37 13.82 -1.61
N ALA A 392 12.13 14.28 -1.49
CA ALA A 392 11.77 15.57 -0.92
C ALA A 392 10.72 15.42 0.19
N PRO A 393 11.15 15.37 1.46
CA PRO A 393 10.22 15.45 2.59
C PRO A 393 9.35 16.70 2.56
N TYR A 394 8.17 16.62 3.16
CA TYR A 394 7.20 17.73 3.13
C TYR A 394 7.59 18.89 4.04
N GLU A 395 8.23 18.60 5.17
CA GLU A 395 8.45 19.57 6.26
C GLU A 395 9.92 19.96 6.47
N CYS A 396 10.85 19.16 5.94
CA CYS A 396 12.29 19.35 6.07
C CYS A 396 13.01 18.96 4.77
N ARG A 397 14.32 19.17 4.72
CA ARG A 397 15.18 18.71 3.62
C ARG A 397 16.36 17.90 4.12
N TYR A 398 16.68 16.85 3.38
CA TYR A 398 17.93 16.14 3.52
C TYR A 398 18.99 16.83 2.65
N ARG A 399 20.17 17.09 3.23
CA ARG A 399 21.31 17.62 2.48
C ARG A 399 22.18 16.46 2.00
N HIS A 400 23.01 16.71 0.99
CA HIS A 400 24.06 15.77 0.64
C HIS A 400 25.10 15.69 1.76
N ILE A 401 25.37 14.49 2.25
CA ILE A 401 26.48 14.18 3.15
C ILE A 401 27.39 13.21 2.40
N THR A 402 28.62 13.60 2.09
CA THR A 402 29.55 12.65 1.46
C THR A 402 29.90 11.54 2.44
N TYR A 403 30.29 10.36 1.94
CA TYR A 403 30.67 9.25 2.79
C TYR A 403 31.85 9.60 3.71
N GLU A 404 32.79 10.43 3.26
CA GLU A 404 33.88 10.94 4.09
C GLU A 404 33.39 11.88 5.21
N GLN A 405 32.40 12.73 4.91
CA GLN A 405 31.76 13.58 5.91
C GLN A 405 30.98 12.74 6.92
N PHE A 406 30.31 11.68 6.47
CA PHE A 406 29.64 10.73 7.34
C PHE A 406 30.62 10.04 8.28
N ASN A 407 31.77 9.58 7.77
CA ASN A 407 32.85 9.00 8.60
C ASN A 407 33.30 10.00 9.69
N ARG A 408 33.47 11.28 9.33
CA ARG A 408 33.77 12.35 10.31
C ARG A 408 32.66 12.48 11.36
N CYS A 409 31.40 12.64 10.94
CA CYS A 409 30.27 12.76 11.83
C CYS A 409 30.18 11.60 12.83
N VAL A 410 30.22 10.36 12.33
CA VAL A 410 30.04 9.16 13.14
C VAL A 410 31.21 8.96 14.09
N SER A 411 32.46 9.12 13.62
CA SER A 411 33.63 8.98 14.50
C SER A 411 33.69 10.01 15.62
N GLN A 412 33.11 11.20 15.44
CA GLN A 412 33.05 12.26 16.45
C GLN A 412 31.84 12.14 17.39
N THR A 413 30.74 11.56 16.92
CA THR A 413 29.47 11.51 17.65
C THR A 413 29.24 10.16 18.33
N TYR A 414 29.68 9.08 17.68
CA TYR A 414 29.43 7.68 18.03
C TYR A 414 30.77 6.89 18.06
N PRO A 415 31.72 7.26 18.94
CA PRO A 415 33.08 6.71 18.94
C PRO A 415 33.17 5.20 19.21
N ARG A 416 32.16 4.58 19.84
CA ARG A 416 32.09 3.12 20.05
C ARG A 416 31.63 2.36 18.80
N GLY A 417 31.22 3.05 17.73
CA GLY A 417 30.88 2.47 16.44
C GLY A 417 29.40 2.10 16.30
N LEU A 418 29.12 1.30 15.27
CA LEU A 418 27.78 0.88 14.85
C LEU A 418 27.68 -0.65 14.86
N ASP A 419 26.63 -1.19 15.48
CA ASP A 419 26.20 -2.57 15.26
C ASP A 419 25.08 -2.59 14.22
N ILE A 420 25.22 -3.43 13.21
CA ILE A 420 24.28 -3.52 12.09
C ILE A 420 23.83 -4.96 11.96
N TYR A 421 22.56 -5.21 12.26
CA TYR A 421 21.94 -6.52 12.07
C TYR A 421 20.89 -6.42 10.95
N GLY A 422 21.14 -7.06 9.81
CA GLY A 422 20.22 -6.95 8.68
C GLY A 422 20.53 -7.87 7.50
N ASP A 423 19.61 -7.86 6.56
CA ASP A 423 19.64 -8.72 5.37
C ASP A 423 20.59 -8.20 4.28
N SER A 424 20.48 -8.77 3.08
CA SER A 424 21.20 -8.33 1.89
C SER A 424 21.09 -6.83 1.58
N ASN A 425 19.94 -6.18 1.77
CA ASN A 425 19.83 -4.73 1.49
C ASN A 425 20.69 -3.90 2.45
N MET A 426 20.77 -4.32 3.72
CA MET A 426 21.68 -3.70 4.68
C MET A 426 23.15 -3.88 4.28
N ARG A 427 23.50 -5.05 3.72
CA ARG A 427 24.85 -5.32 3.24
C ARG A 427 25.24 -4.46 2.05
N ARG A 428 24.31 -4.17 1.14
CA ARG A 428 24.48 -3.20 0.05
C ARG A 428 24.76 -1.79 0.60
N SER A 429 24.09 -1.42 1.69
CA SER A 429 24.36 -0.18 2.42
C SER A 429 25.79 -0.15 2.98
N VAL A 430 26.26 -1.27 3.55
CA VAL A 430 27.65 -1.43 4.00
C VAL A 430 28.66 -1.36 2.86
N LYS A 431 28.40 -2.00 1.71
CA LYS A 431 29.25 -1.88 0.51
C LYS A 431 29.43 -0.42 0.08
N LYS A 432 28.35 0.38 0.11
CA LYS A 432 28.43 1.83 -0.12
C LYS A 432 29.29 2.54 0.93
N PHE A 433 29.14 2.22 2.23
CA PHE A 433 29.97 2.82 3.28
C PHE A 433 31.46 2.54 3.09
N ILE A 434 31.85 1.28 2.92
CA ILE A 434 33.26 0.90 2.82
C ILE A 434 33.91 1.38 1.51
N SER A 435 33.14 1.50 0.43
CA SER A 435 33.62 2.01 -0.86
C SER A 435 33.55 3.53 -0.98
N HIS A 436 33.11 4.24 0.06
CA HIS A 436 32.88 5.69 0.02
C HIS A 436 31.98 6.10 -1.16
N GLY A 437 30.90 5.35 -1.35
CA GLY A 437 29.91 5.56 -2.40
C GLY A 437 30.34 5.12 -3.80
N GLN A 438 31.57 4.61 -4.00
CA GLN A 438 32.03 4.19 -5.32
C GLN A 438 31.33 2.92 -5.81
N TRP A 439 30.95 2.01 -4.91
CA TRP A 439 30.22 0.80 -5.28
C TRP A 439 28.96 1.15 -6.07
N CYS A 440 28.88 0.67 -7.31
CA CYS A 440 27.79 0.94 -8.24
C CYS A 440 27.48 2.44 -8.47
N LYS A 441 28.49 3.31 -8.40
CA LYS A 441 28.34 4.72 -8.81
C LYS A 441 28.02 4.80 -10.31
N ASP A 442 27.00 5.57 -10.66
CA ASP A 442 26.56 5.81 -12.06
C ASP A 442 26.26 4.54 -12.89
N TRP A 443 25.93 3.43 -12.23
CA TRP A 443 25.74 2.12 -12.87
C TRP A 443 24.71 2.13 -14.02
N HIS A 444 23.68 3.00 -13.95
CA HIS A 444 22.64 3.13 -14.96
C HIS A 444 23.17 3.58 -16.34
N LYS A 445 24.31 4.27 -16.38
CA LYS A 445 24.97 4.69 -17.64
C LYS A 445 25.57 3.50 -18.41
N HIS A 446 25.67 2.35 -17.76
CA HIS A 446 26.25 1.13 -18.30
C HIS A 446 25.18 0.07 -18.67
N LEU A 447 23.90 0.43 -18.62
CA LEU A 447 22.82 -0.43 -19.10
C LEU A 447 22.84 -0.54 -20.63
N THR A 448 22.95 -1.76 -21.15
CA THR A 448 23.01 -2.04 -22.59
C THR A 448 21.67 -2.48 -23.19
N GLY A 449 20.60 -2.57 -22.38
CA GLY A 449 19.26 -2.98 -22.80
C GLY A 449 18.15 -2.48 -21.85
N SER A 450 16.90 -2.66 -22.25
CA SER A 450 15.73 -2.34 -21.41
C SER A 450 15.70 -3.26 -20.18
N VAL A 451 15.25 -2.73 -19.05
CA VAL A 451 15.17 -3.50 -17.81
C VAL A 451 14.08 -4.59 -17.90
N VAL A 452 13.04 -4.51 -18.77
CA VAL A 452 11.94 -5.51 -18.95
C VAL A 452 11.15 -5.32 -20.31
N PRO A 453 10.44 -6.30 -20.99
CA PRO A 453 10.58 -7.78 -21.24
C PRO A 453 10.49 -8.16 -22.77
N GLU A 454 10.55 -9.42 -23.31
CA GLU A 454 9.81 -10.66 -22.94
C GLU A 454 10.53 -12.02 -23.16
N GLU A 455 11.71 -12.08 -23.83
CA GLU A 455 12.30 -13.37 -24.28
C GLU A 455 13.73 -13.64 -23.74
N LYS A 456 14.29 -12.78 -22.87
CA LYS A 456 15.75 -12.60 -22.68
C LYS A 456 16.28 -12.77 -21.25
N ILE A 457 15.85 -13.79 -20.51
CA ILE A 457 16.57 -14.19 -19.28
C ILE A 457 17.95 -14.71 -19.70
N PRO A 458 19.09 -14.08 -19.32
CA PRO A 458 20.39 -14.69 -19.54
C PRO A 458 20.62 -15.72 -18.44
N THR A 459 20.86 -16.97 -18.84
CA THR A 459 21.50 -17.95 -17.97
C THR A 459 22.93 -17.48 -17.73
N ILE A 460 23.21 -16.88 -16.57
CA ILE A 460 24.59 -16.57 -16.17
C ILE A 460 25.27 -17.90 -15.83
N LEU A 461 25.98 -18.46 -16.80
CA LEU A 461 26.95 -19.51 -16.54
C LEU A 461 28.15 -18.87 -15.85
N HIS A 462 28.39 -19.28 -14.60
CA HIS A 462 29.63 -18.99 -13.87
C HIS A 462 30.83 -19.48 -14.68
N LYS A 463 31.56 -18.56 -15.33
CA LYS A 463 32.94 -18.83 -15.71
C LYS A 463 33.83 -18.54 -14.51
N ARG A 464 34.49 -19.57 -13.98
CA ARG A 464 35.73 -19.38 -13.21
C ARG A 464 36.72 -18.65 -14.11
N GLN A 465 37.41 -17.66 -13.54
CA GLN A 465 38.49 -16.94 -14.20
C GLN A 465 39.54 -17.91 -14.74
N ASP A 466 39.76 -17.87 -16.05
CA ASP A 466 40.97 -18.41 -16.68
C ASP A 466 42.05 -17.32 -16.69
N ASP A 467 43.30 -17.74 -16.54
CA ASP A 467 44.47 -16.90 -16.39
C ASP A 467 44.73 -15.99 -17.61
N GLY A 468 44.38 -14.71 -17.46
CA GLY A 468 44.67 -13.65 -18.45
C GLY A 468 43.93 -12.33 -18.24
N GLU A 469 43.37 -12.09 -17.05
CA GLU A 469 42.38 -11.02 -16.79
C GLU A 469 42.98 -9.74 -16.16
N PRO A 470 42.31 -8.59 -16.34
CA PRO A 470 42.67 -7.33 -15.70
C PRO A 470 42.79 -7.48 -14.16
N LYS A 471 43.78 -6.80 -13.56
CA LYS A 471 43.92 -6.74 -12.10
C LYS A 471 42.61 -6.21 -11.49
N GLY A 472 42.00 -6.96 -10.57
CA GLY A 472 40.85 -6.50 -9.78
C GLY A 472 41.20 -5.25 -8.95
N TYR A 473 40.23 -4.70 -8.22
CA TYR A 473 40.48 -3.46 -7.45
C TYR A 473 41.49 -3.68 -6.32
N MET A 474 42.28 -2.66 -5.97
CA MET A 474 43.19 -2.75 -4.82
C MET A 474 42.48 -2.43 -3.50
N SER A 475 41.39 -1.67 -3.56
CA SER A 475 40.54 -1.31 -2.41
C SER A 475 39.07 -1.11 -2.83
N PRO A 476 38.12 -1.16 -1.89
CA PRO A 476 36.72 -0.85 -2.18
C PRO A 476 36.51 0.54 -2.77
N GLN A 477 37.35 1.52 -2.41
CA GLN A 477 37.29 2.90 -2.88
C GLN A 477 37.75 3.07 -4.34
N GLU A 478 38.33 2.03 -4.94
CA GLU A 478 38.70 2.02 -6.36
C GLU A 478 37.66 1.33 -7.25
N TYR A 479 36.52 0.92 -6.67
CA TYR A 479 35.46 0.27 -7.42
C TYR A 479 35.03 1.14 -8.61
N LYS A 480 35.05 0.55 -9.80
CA LYS A 480 34.64 1.16 -11.07
C LYS A 480 34.10 0.11 -12.01
N PHE A 481 33.23 0.50 -12.93
CA PHE A 481 32.67 -0.44 -13.90
C PHE A 481 33.74 -0.94 -14.89
N ILE A 482 33.96 -2.26 -14.93
CA ILE A 482 34.92 -2.93 -15.82
C ILE A 482 34.19 -3.82 -16.84
N VAL A 483 33.15 -4.55 -16.40
CA VAL A 483 32.43 -5.52 -17.24
C VAL A 483 30.90 -5.42 -17.10
N PRO A 484 30.12 -5.73 -18.16
CA PRO A 484 28.66 -5.70 -18.16
C PRO A 484 27.98 -6.42 -16.99
N GLU A 485 28.52 -7.55 -16.54
CA GLU A 485 27.98 -8.42 -15.50
C GLU A 485 27.86 -7.72 -14.14
N GLN A 486 28.63 -6.65 -13.92
CA GLN A 486 28.56 -5.84 -12.71
C GLN A 486 27.25 -5.05 -12.60
N THR A 487 26.59 -4.75 -13.74
CA THR A 487 25.29 -4.07 -13.72
C THR A 487 24.28 -4.83 -12.90
N ARG A 488 24.27 -6.17 -13.00
CA ARG A 488 23.35 -7.01 -12.25
C ARG A 488 23.53 -6.80 -10.76
N SER A 489 24.77 -6.88 -10.25
CA SER A 489 25.06 -6.63 -8.83
C SER A 489 24.53 -5.27 -8.33
N CYS A 490 24.45 -4.27 -9.22
CA CYS A 490 23.92 -2.94 -8.92
C CYS A 490 22.39 -2.84 -8.87
N TYR A 491 21.62 -3.64 -9.62
CA TYR A 491 20.15 -3.61 -9.55
C TYR A 491 19.51 -4.84 -8.88
N CYS A 492 20.25 -5.94 -8.77
CA CYS A 492 19.89 -7.17 -8.08
C CYS A 492 21.13 -7.85 -7.53
N GLU A 493 21.33 -7.83 -6.22
CA GLU A 493 22.60 -8.27 -5.64
C GLU A 493 22.80 -9.76 -5.89
N ASP A 494 23.97 -10.11 -6.42
CA ASP A 494 24.50 -11.47 -6.38
C ASP A 494 25.58 -11.55 -5.32
N PHE A 495 25.60 -12.65 -4.56
CA PHE A 495 26.63 -12.95 -3.56
C PHE A 495 28.06 -12.97 -4.16
N PHE A 496 28.16 -13.08 -5.48
CA PHE A 496 29.41 -13.21 -6.24
C PHE A 496 29.48 -12.12 -7.30
N GLU A 497 29.85 -10.93 -6.86
CA GLU A 497 30.10 -9.78 -7.72
C GLU A 497 31.47 -9.91 -8.40
N PRO A 498 31.56 -9.75 -9.74
CA PRO A 498 32.84 -9.79 -10.45
C PRO A 498 33.83 -8.77 -9.87
N TYR A 499 35.07 -9.22 -9.64
CA TYR A 499 36.19 -8.43 -9.11
C TYR A 499 36.03 -7.86 -7.70
N TRP A 500 34.93 -8.17 -7.00
CA TRP A 500 34.78 -7.79 -5.59
C TRP A 500 35.62 -8.70 -4.69
N ASN A 501 36.60 -8.13 -3.98
CA ASN A 501 37.41 -8.91 -3.06
C ASN A 501 36.61 -9.23 -1.77
N LEU A 502 36.44 -10.53 -1.53
CA LEU A 502 35.73 -11.08 -0.39
C LEU A 502 36.38 -10.78 0.97
N ASP A 503 37.68 -10.43 0.98
CA ASP A 503 38.41 -10.02 2.19
C ASP A 503 37.96 -8.63 2.69
N TRP A 504 37.46 -7.76 1.80
CA TRP A 504 36.93 -6.46 2.22
C TRP A 504 35.58 -6.61 2.90
N PHE A 505 34.73 -7.45 2.30
CA PHE A 505 33.39 -7.73 2.79
C PHE A 505 32.82 -8.92 2.02
N SER A 506 32.72 -10.08 2.68
CA SER A 506 32.24 -11.30 2.04
C SER A 506 30.74 -11.49 2.21
N GLY A 507 30.04 -11.77 1.10
CA GLY A 507 28.62 -12.14 1.14
C GLY A 507 28.35 -13.43 1.93
N GLY A 508 29.35 -14.28 2.16
CA GLY A 508 29.18 -15.54 2.87
C GLY A 508 29.24 -15.41 4.40
N ALA A 509 30.06 -14.51 4.96
CA ALA A 509 30.28 -14.53 6.40
C ALA A 509 29.12 -13.90 7.18
N ARG A 510 28.86 -14.47 8.36
CA ARG A 510 27.73 -14.06 9.20
C ARG A 510 28.03 -12.81 9.98
N ARG A 511 29.26 -12.63 10.43
CA ARG A 511 29.70 -11.43 11.14
C ARG A 511 30.96 -10.88 10.53
N PHE A 512 30.99 -9.57 10.33
CA PHE A 512 32.15 -8.81 9.92
C PHE A 512 32.42 -7.68 10.90
N TYR A 513 33.67 -7.58 11.32
CA TYR A 513 34.17 -6.41 12.03
C TYR A 513 34.92 -5.56 11.03
N LEU A 514 34.31 -4.44 10.67
CA LEU A 514 34.83 -3.51 9.68
C LEU A 514 35.36 -2.28 10.40
N GLU A 515 36.48 -1.79 9.91
CA GLU A 515 37.05 -0.53 10.32
C GLU A 515 37.13 0.39 9.12
N ILE A 516 36.45 1.53 9.21
CA ILE A 516 36.37 2.50 8.13
C ILE A 516 37.12 3.74 8.59
N GLN A 517 37.94 4.31 7.71
CA GLN A 517 38.68 5.54 7.99
C GLN A 517 38.88 6.35 6.72
N ASN A 518 39.00 7.66 6.88
CA ASN A 518 39.39 8.56 5.82
C ASN A 518 40.92 8.52 5.63
N SER A 519 41.38 8.53 4.38
CA SER A 519 42.78 8.81 4.07
C SER A 519 43.17 10.24 4.50
N PRO A 520 44.46 10.53 4.71
CA PRO A 520 44.91 11.89 5.03
C PRO A 520 44.46 12.94 4.01
N ALA A 521 44.39 12.57 2.73
CA ALA A 521 43.89 13.44 1.67
C ALA A 521 42.38 13.70 1.81
N GLN A 522 41.58 12.65 2.05
CA GLN A 522 40.13 12.80 2.30
C GLN A 522 39.83 13.62 3.54
N VAL A 523 40.57 13.40 4.63
CA VAL A 523 40.49 14.23 5.85
C VAL A 523 40.69 15.71 5.54
N LYS A 524 41.71 16.02 4.73
CA LYS A 524 42.02 17.39 4.31
C LYS A 524 40.90 17.97 3.44
N THR A 525 40.32 17.18 2.54
CA THR A 525 39.19 17.58 1.68
C THR A 525 37.91 17.85 2.49
N VAL A 526 37.60 17.00 3.47
CA VAL A 526 36.46 17.21 4.39
C VAL A 526 36.62 18.51 5.18
N GLY A 527 37.86 18.84 5.57
CA GLY A 527 38.15 20.06 6.30
C GLY A 527 37.55 20.06 7.71
N LYS A 528 37.17 21.26 8.18
CA LYS A 528 36.51 21.46 9.48
C LYS A 528 34.99 21.33 9.31
N THR A 529 34.35 20.60 10.22
CA THR A 529 32.90 20.34 10.19
C THR A 529 32.22 20.78 11.50
N GLU A 530 30.90 20.90 11.51
CA GLU A 530 30.13 21.17 12.73
C GLU A 530 30.21 20.04 13.77
N TRP A 531 30.58 18.83 13.37
CA TRP A 531 30.69 17.67 14.27
C TRP A 531 32.03 17.60 15.01
N ASP A 532 33.01 18.42 14.61
CA ASP A 532 34.37 18.34 15.13
C ASP A 532 34.42 18.68 16.62
N LYS A 533 34.75 17.68 17.44
CA LYS A 533 35.10 17.86 18.85
C LYS A 533 36.62 17.82 18.98
N GLN A 534 37.23 18.93 19.44
CA GLN A 534 38.68 19.12 19.38
C GLN A 534 39.48 17.98 20.02
N ASP A 535 39.03 17.46 21.16
CA ASP A 535 39.70 16.37 21.87
C ASP A 535 39.61 15.03 21.11
N ILE A 536 38.43 14.70 20.56
CA ILE A 536 38.23 13.49 19.77
C ILE A 536 39.00 13.58 18.46
N ARG A 537 38.99 14.74 17.79
CA ARG A 537 39.74 14.99 16.56
C ARG A 537 41.25 14.77 16.76
N LYS A 538 41.79 15.17 17.90
CA LYS A 538 43.20 14.95 18.26
C LYS A 538 43.50 13.47 18.49
N ALA A 539 42.59 12.74 19.14
CA ALA A 539 42.74 11.31 19.40
C ALA A 539 42.49 10.42 18.17
N ASN A 540 41.67 10.89 17.23
CA ASN A 540 41.25 10.16 16.03
C ASN A 540 41.40 11.02 14.77
N PRO A 541 42.63 11.23 14.27
CA PRO A 541 42.90 12.14 13.16
C PRO A 541 42.43 11.64 11.79
N THR A 542 42.16 10.33 11.65
CA THR A 542 41.73 9.69 10.39
C THR A 542 40.24 9.40 10.32
N ASP A 543 39.44 9.90 11.27
CA ASP A 543 37.99 9.67 11.30
C ASP A 543 37.63 8.18 11.37
N LYS A 544 38.46 7.40 12.05
CA LYS A 544 38.32 5.96 12.16
C LYS A 544 37.11 5.60 13.02
N PHE A 545 36.25 4.71 12.54
CA PHE A 545 35.16 4.14 13.33
C PHE A 545 34.92 2.68 12.94
N LYS A 546 34.23 1.96 13.82
CA LYS A 546 33.95 0.53 13.68
C LYS A 546 32.51 0.28 13.24
N ILE A 547 32.33 -0.71 12.38
CA ILE A 547 31.03 -1.30 12.08
C ILE A 547 31.13 -2.80 12.36
N ASN A 548 30.31 -3.31 13.26
CA ASN A 548 30.10 -4.73 13.43
C ASN A 548 28.81 -5.11 12.67
N SER A 549 28.96 -5.74 11.51
CA SER A 549 27.85 -6.14 10.65
C SER A 549 27.54 -7.62 10.82
N TYR A 550 26.31 -7.94 11.22
CA TYR A 550 25.75 -9.27 11.28
C TYR A 550 24.73 -9.48 10.16
N LYS A 551 24.96 -10.50 9.32
CA LYS A 551 24.01 -10.95 8.31
C LYS A 551 22.84 -11.64 8.98
N TRP A 552 21.69 -10.99 8.87
CA TRP A 552 20.43 -11.45 9.41
C TRP A 552 19.44 -11.74 8.29
N ASP A 553 19.17 -13.02 8.01
CA ASP A 553 18.15 -13.43 7.04
C ASP A 553 16.75 -13.44 7.71
N GLY A 554 16.39 -12.35 8.40
CA GLY A 554 15.22 -12.25 9.28
C GLY A 554 15.32 -13.14 10.53
N LEU A 555 14.31 -13.15 11.40
CA LEU A 555 14.15 -14.05 12.56
C LEU A 555 13.81 -15.49 12.14
N THR A 556 14.39 -15.95 11.05
CA THR A 556 14.08 -17.22 10.42
C THR A 556 15.09 -18.30 10.81
N TYR A 557 14.76 -19.55 10.47
CA TYR A 557 15.64 -20.70 10.64
C TYR A 557 16.86 -20.70 9.70
N PHE A 558 16.97 -19.76 8.74
CA PHE A 558 18.10 -19.67 7.81
C PHE A 558 19.39 -19.10 8.44
N ASN A 559 19.33 -18.68 9.71
CA ASN A 559 20.49 -18.12 10.40
C ASN A 559 21.29 -19.23 11.08
N GLU A 560 22.55 -19.35 10.67
CA GLU A 560 23.54 -20.21 11.31
C GLU A 560 24.83 -19.38 11.53
N PRO A 561 25.23 -19.07 12.79
CA PRO A 561 24.52 -19.41 14.03
C PRO A 561 23.14 -18.73 14.14
N SER A 562 22.29 -19.25 15.03
CA SER A 562 20.93 -18.76 15.20
C SER A 562 20.92 -17.27 15.53
N TRP A 563 19.94 -16.53 15.00
CA TRP A 563 19.73 -15.14 15.36
C TRP A 563 19.50 -14.96 16.87
N LYS A 564 19.02 -16.00 17.57
CA LYS A 564 18.77 -16.04 19.02
C LYS A 564 20.03 -15.86 19.86
N THR A 565 21.23 -15.89 19.31
CA THR A 565 22.45 -15.59 20.05
C THR A 565 23.22 -14.41 19.46
N ALA A 566 22.79 -13.91 18.29
CA ALA A 566 23.52 -12.91 17.53
C ALA A 566 23.73 -11.60 18.30
N VAL A 567 22.74 -11.17 19.09
CA VAL A 567 22.89 -9.95 19.90
C VAL A 567 23.84 -10.21 21.07
N GLY A 568 23.57 -11.25 21.88
CA GLY A 568 24.36 -11.55 23.08
C GLY A 568 25.81 -12.02 22.84
N GLU A 569 26.11 -12.57 21.66
CA GLU A 569 27.48 -12.94 21.27
C GLU A 569 28.34 -11.75 20.86
N ASN A 570 27.73 -10.60 20.59
CA ASN A 570 28.50 -9.39 20.38
C ASN A 570 29.19 -9.01 21.69
N ARG A 571 30.51 -8.87 21.69
CA ARG A 571 31.27 -8.50 22.90
C ARG A 571 31.55 -7.01 22.97
N GLU A 572 31.44 -6.29 21.86
CA GLU A 572 31.67 -4.85 21.79
C GLU A 572 30.32 -4.12 21.77
N ILE A 573 30.10 -3.21 22.72
CA ILE A 573 28.87 -2.41 22.80
C ILE A 573 29.06 -1.14 21.98
N SER A 574 28.27 -1.00 20.92
CA SER A 574 28.26 0.16 20.03
C SER A 574 27.38 1.31 20.55
N ASP A 575 27.60 2.52 20.02
CA ASP A 575 26.78 3.70 20.33
C ASP A 575 25.45 3.70 19.55
N VAL A 576 25.41 2.99 18.43
CA VAL A 576 24.21 2.81 17.60
C VAL A 576 24.05 1.34 17.27
N ALA A 577 22.84 0.82 17.38
CA ALA A 577 22.48 -0.53 16.96
C ALA A 577 21.28 -0.51 16.01
N ILE A 578 21.46 -1.04 14.81
CA ILE A 578 20.48 -1.02 13.72
C ILE A 578 19.92 -2.42 13.52
N PHE A 579 18.60 -2.52 13.49
CA PHE A 579 17.86 -3.76 13.29
C PHE A 579 16.99 -3.63 12.04
N SER A 580 17.30 -4.39 10.99
CA SER A 580 16.51 -4.46 9.76
C SER A 580 15.75 -5.78 9.71
N LEU A 581 14.42 -5.71 9.82
CA LEU A 581 13.53 -6.89 9.86
C LEU A 581 12.33 -6.69 8.93
N GLY A 582 11.62 -7.76 8.61
CA GLY A 582 10.32 -7.77 7.93
C GLY A 582 10.35 -8.46 6.56
N ASN A 583 11.33 -8.20 5.70
CA ASN A 583 11.36 -8.77 4.34
C ASN A 583 11.47 -10.30 4.34
N TRP A 584 12.49 -10.85 5.01
CA TRP A 584 12.64 -12.30 5.13
C TRP A 584 11.60 -12.91 6.07
N ASP A 585 11.25 -12.20 7.13
CA ASP A 585 10.28 -12.64 8.13
C ASP A 585 8.90 -12.89 7.51
N SER A 586 8.37 -11.92 6.77
CA SER A 586 7.09 -12.06 6.07
C SER A 586 7.13 -13.12 4.96
N ALA A 587 8.30 -13.35 4.35
CA ALA A 587 8.48 -14.34 3.29
C ALA A 587 8.47 -15.79 3.79
N PHE A 588 9.00 -16.05 4.99
CA PHE A 588 9.30 -17.41 5.46
C PHE A 588 8.70 -17.76 6.82
N SER A 589 7.92 -16.84 7.41
CA SER A 589 7.28 -17.07 8.71
C SER A 589 5.82 -16.66 8.68
N THR A 590 5.09 -17.18 9.66
CA THR A 590 3.74 -16.73 9.99
C THR A 590 3.83 -15.66 11.08
N LEU A 591 2.85 -14.77 11.15
CA LEU A 591 2.94 -13.58 12.00
C LEU A 591 3.08 -13.93 13.49
N GLU A 592 2.29 -14.87 14.00
CA GLU A 592 2.28 -15.15 15.45
C GLU A 592 3.61 -15.72 15.98
N PRO A 593 4.22 -16.78 15.39
CA PRO A 593 5.56 -17.21 15.76
C PRO A 593 6.60 -16.11 15.61
N TYR A 594 6.52 -15.32 14.52
CA TYR A 594 7.41 -14.19 14.31
C TYR A 594 7.33 -13.16 15.46
N LEU A 595 6.13 -12.79 15.89
CA LEU A 595 5.96 -11.84 17.00
C LEU A 595 6.49 -12.38 18.33
N LYS A 596 6.41 -13.70 18.57
CA LYS A 596 7.05 -14.34 19.74
C LYS A 596 8.57 -14.25 19.66
N ASP A 597 9.14 -14.44 18.47
CA ASP A 597 10.56 -14.31 18.23
C ASP A 597 11.02 -12.84 18.35
N VAL A 598 10.19 -11.88 17.94
CA VAL A 598 10.42 -10.44 18.17
C VAL A 598 10.45 -10.13 19.67
N ASP A 599 9.53 -10.69 20.46
CA ASP A 599 9.53 -10.50 21.92
C ASP A 599 10.82 -11.03 22.56
N TYR A 600 11.28 -12.19 22.12
CA TYR A 600 12.57 -12.71 22.56
C TYR A 600 13.72 -11.78 22.16
N LEU A 601 13.75 -11.31 20.92
CA LEU A 601 14.76 -10.36 20.44
C LEU A 601 14.78 -9.08 21.27
N VAL A 602 13.61 -8.49 21.55
CA VAL A 602 13.49 -7.27 22.35
C VAL A 602 14.14 -7.45 23.72
N GLU A 603 13.92 -8.60 24.37
CA GLU A 603 14.59 -8.91 25.64
C GLU A 603 16.11 -9.08 25.49
N GLN A 604 16.59 -9.67 24.39
CA GLN A 604 18.04 -9.73 24.13
C GLN A 604 18.66 -8.36 23.95
N ILE A 605 18.00 -7.46 23.23
CA ILE A 605 18.45 -6.09 23.02
C ILE A 605 18.54 -5.36 24.36
N LYS A 606 17.51 -5.48 25.21
CA LYS A 606 17.50 -4.86 26.56
C LYS A 606 18.60 -5.40 27.47
N ASN A 607 18.88 -6.69 27.38
CA ASN A 607 19.93 -7.32 28.20
C ASN A 607 21.34 -6.97 27.71
N HIS A 608 21.52 -6.72 26.42
CA HIS A 608 22.83 -6.45 25.83
C HIS A 608 23.18 -4.96 25.78
N TYR A 609 22.22 -4.09 25.46
CA TYR A 609 22.43 -2.66 25.27
C TYR A 609 21.89 -1.82 26.43
N ASP A 610 22.68 -0.85 26.89
CA ASP A 610 22.20 0.23 27.75
C ASP A 610 21.41 1.23 26.90
N LEU A 611 20.07 1.14 26.95
CA LEU A 611 19.16 1.98 26.14
C LEU A 611 19.28 3.49 26.41
N ASN A 612 19.99 3.91 27.46
CA ASN A 612 20.28 5.32 27.70
C ASN A 612 21.57 5.80 26.99
N LYS A 613 22.41 4.86 26.54
CA LYS A 613 23.71 5.15 25.91
C LYS A 613 23.79 4.66 24.47
N THR A 614 23.00 3.67 24.09
CA THR A 614 22.97 3.13 22.73
C THR A 614 21.68 3.54 22.05
N LEU A 615 21.80 4.22 20.91
CA LEU A 615 20.70 4.56 20.04
C LEU A 615 20.24 3.31 19.28
N ILE A 616 19.02 2.84 19.55
CA ILE A 616 18.40 1.76 18.79
C ILE A 616 17.70 2.34 17.56
N ILE A 617 17.97 1.75 16.39
CA ILE A 617 17.34 2.12 15.13
C ILE A 617 16.63 0.91 14.54
N TYR A 618 15.36 1.07 14.22
CA TYR A 618 14.59 0.10 13.44
C TYR A 618 14.57 0.53 11.98
N ARG A 619 15.22 -0.24 11.09
CA ARG A 619 15.09 -0.07 9.65
C ARG A 619 13.88 -0.87 9.19
N THR A 620 12.89 -0.19 8.64
CA THR A 620 11.68 -0.80 8.11
C THR A 620 12.03 -1.78 6.99
N PRO A 621 11.20 -2.79 6.69
CA PRO A 621 11.43 -3.59 5.51
C PRO A 621 11.36 -2.74 4.24
N GLN A 622 12.03 -3.20 3.19
CA GLN A 622 11.84 -2.62 1.88
C GLN A 622 10.43 -2.89 1.37
N TYR A 623 9.83 -1.87 0.75
CA TYR A 623 8.61 -2.04 -0.01
C TYR A 623 8.68 -3.26 -0.96
N TYR A 624 7.61 -4.05 -0.96
CA TYR A 624 7.46 -5.23 -1.79
C TYR A 624 6.21 -5.08 -2.65
N CYS A 625 6.38 -5.13 -3.96
CA CYS A 625 5.34 -5.16 -4.98
C CYS A 625 6.02 -5.37 -6.34
N CYS A 626 5.38 -5.91 -7.38
CA CYS A 626 4.07 -6.56 -7.45
C CYS A 626 4.24 -7.78 -8.32
N ARG A 627 4.77 -8.85 -7.73
CA ARG A 627 5.12 -10.03 -8.49
C ARG A 627 4.73 -11.29 -7.76
N LEU A 628 4.68 -12.33 -8.58
CA LEU A 628 4.51 -13.69 -8.15
C LEU A 628 5.88 -14.25 -7.84
N ASP A 629 6.06 -14.83 -6.65
CA ASP A 629 7.31 -15.51 -6.37
C ASP A 629 7.36 -16.84 -7.13
N TYR A 630 8.01 -16.80 -8.29
CA TYR A 630 8.28 -17.99 -9.10
C TYR A 630 9.57 -18.73 -8.67
N ASP A 631 10.27 -18.25 -7.64
CA ASP A 631 11.47 -18.91 -7.15
C ASP A 631 11.13 -20.28 -6.53
N HIS A 632 12.08 -21.23 -6.59
CA HIS A 632 11.99 -22.56 -5.98
C HIS A 632 11.71 -22.51 -4.47
N ARG A 633 11.93 -21.34 -3.84
CA ARG A 633 11.70 -21.09 -2.41
C ARG A 633 10.25 -20.82 -2.04
N GLN A 634 9.37 -20.56 -3.03
CA GLN A 634 7.93 -20.35 -2.82
C GLN A 634 7.62 -19.38 -1.65
N ARG A 635 8.27 -18.21 -1.60
CA ARG A 635 8.07 -17.25 -0.52
C ARG A 635 6.63 -16.79 -0.47
N GLN A 636 6.09 -16.80 0.74
CA GLN A 636 4.73 -16.36 1.02
C GLN A 636 4.70 -14.88 1.37
N ILE A 637 5.30 -14.03 0.52
CA ILE A 637 5.38 -12.59 0.74
C ILE A 637 4.37 -11.85 -0.13
N SER A 638 3.70 -10.86 0.46
CA SER A 638 2.87 -9.87 -0.22
C SER A 638 3.09 -8.52 0.45
N GLY A 639 2.84 -7.41 -0.25
CA GLY A 639 2.91 -6.07 0.35
C GLY A 639 2.07 -5.97 1.63
N PRO A 640 0.78 -6.37 1.60
CA PRO A 640 -0.09 -6.40 2.78
C PRO A 640 0.44 -7.22 3.95
N LYS A 641 1.02 -8.40 3.69
CA LYS A 641 1.64 -9.21 4.76
C LYS A 641 2.86 -8.49 5.34
N LEU A 642 3.72 -7.92 4.50
CA LEU A 642 4.88 -7.17 4.92
C LEU A 642 4.51 -5.99 5.82
N ASP A 643 3.44 -5.29 5.49
CA ASP A 643 2.94 -4.12 6.22
C ASP A 643 2.47 -4.47 7.63
N VAL A 644 1.75 -5.59 7.78
CA VAL A 644 1.34 -6.07 9.10
C VAL A 644 2.57 -6.46 9.94
N PHE A 645 3.57 -7.12 9.33
CA PHE A 645 4.82 -7.46 10.01
C PHE A 645 5.56 -6.21 10.48
N ASP A 646 5.74 -5.21 9.61
CA ASP A 646 6.37 -3.93 9.92
C ASP A 646 5.62 -3.19 11.03
N MET A 647 4.30 -3.01 10.90
CA MET A 647 3.48 -2.25 11.86
C MET A 647 3.61 -2.79 13.30
N GLU A 648 3.49 -4.11 13.48
CA GLU A 648 3.56 -4.72 14.81
C GLU A 648 4.97 -4.61 15.43
N VAL A 649 6.01 -4.79 14.62
CA VAL A 649 7.42 -4.72 15.06
C VAL A 649 7.80 -3.28 15.36
N ARG A 650 7.50 -2.35 14.44
CA ARG A 650 7.73 -0.91 14.57
C ARG A 650 7.13 -0.41 15.87
N LYS A 651 5.87 -0.75 16.16
CA LYS A 651 5.18 -0.39 17.40
C LYS A 651 5.90 -0.93 18.64
N LYS A 652 6.33 -2.20 18.64
CA LYS A 652 7.10 -2.79 19.76
C LYS A 652 8.47 -2.12 19.94
N PHE A 653 9.22 -1.90 18.86
CA PHE A 653 10.54 -1.26 18.89
C PHE A 653 10.45 0.18 19.40
N GLN A 654 9.49 0.97 18.93
CA GLN A 654 9.29 2.34 19.40
C GLN A 654 8.86 2.38 20.88
N ASN A 655 7.88 1.56 21.27
CA ASN A 655 7.32 1.63 22.63
C ASN A 655 8.23 1.02 23.70
N VAL A 656 8.94 -0.07 23.38
CA VAL A 656 9.73 -0.82 24.36
C VAL A 656 11.21 -0.42 24.31
N LEU A 657 11.78 -0.26 23.12
CA LEU A 657 13.20 0.04 22.94
C LEU A 657 13.49 1.53 22.70
N LYS A 658 12.46 2.38 22.62
CA LYS A 658 12.57 3.80 22.24
C LYS A 658 13.32 3.98 20.91
N ALA A 659 13.14 3.01 20.00
CA ALA A 659 13.87 3.00 18.74
C ALA A 659 13.46 4.17 17.85
N VAL A 660 14.44 4.76 17.16
CA VAL A 660 14.21 5.69 16.05
C VAL A 660 13.98 4.87 14.78
N VAL A 661 13.12 5.37 13.88
CA VAL A 661 12.81 4.68 12.63
C VAL A 661 13.68 5.21 11.49
N TRP A 662 14.25 4.29 10.72
CA TRP A 662 14.79 4.55 9.38
C TRP A 662 13.80 3.94 8.38
N ASP A 663 12.91 4.77 7.84
CA ASP A 663 11.81 4.32 6.97
C ASP A 663 12.29 4.22 5.53
N THR A 664 12.72 3.02 5.13
CA THR A 664 13.06 2.71 3.73
C THR A 664 11.86 2.21 2.93
N LYS A 665 10.80 1.77 3.61
CA LYS A 665 9.56 1.32 2.96
C LYS A 665 8.94 2.47 2.16
N ILE A 666 8.80 3.65 2.79
CA ILE A 666 8.17 4.82 2.17
C ILE A 666 8.83 5.19 0.84
N LEU A 667 10.16 5.07 0.75
CA LEU A 667 10.92 5.42 -0.46
C LEU A 667 10.56 4.54 -1.66
N GLY A 668 10.28 3.24 -1.43
CA GLY A 668 9.82 2.33 -2.48
C GLY A 668 8.33 2.45 -2.76
N GLU A 669 7.53 2.69 -1.72
CA GLU A 669 6.08 2.79 -1.81
C GLU A 669 5.61 3.99 -2.65
N THR A 670 6.32 5.11 -2.60
CA THR A 670 5.97 6.35 -3.33
C THR A 670 6.57 6.42 -4.73
N ARG A 671 7.17 5.34 -5.25
CA ARG A 671 7.65 5.29 -6.64
C ARG A 671 6.48 5.13 -7.62
N THR A 672 6.67 5.53 -8.88
CA THR A 672 5.66 5.27 -9.91
C THR A 672 5.50 3.77 -10.16
N TRP A 673 4.39 3.39 -10.78
CA TRP A 673 4.17 1.98 -11.10
C TRP A 673 5.28 1.43 -11.99
N GLU A 674 5.68 2.17 -13.02
CA GLU A 674 6.73 1.80 -13.96
C GLU A 674 8.07 1.59 -13.23
N GLU A 675 8.38 2.48 -12.30
CA GLU A 675 9.59 2.42 -11.46
C GLU A 675 9.59 1.21 -10.50
N LYS A 676 8.41 0.80 -10.00
CA LYS A 676 8.24 -0.39 -9.15
C LYS A 676 8.41 -1.69 -9.93
N LEU A 677 7.96 -1.72 -11.20
CA LEU A 677 8.11 -2.91 -12.05
C LEU A 677 9.58 -3.27 -12.29
N GLU A 678 10.50 -2.31 -12.25
CA GLU A 678 11.93 -2.55 -12.46
C GLU A 678 12.58 -3.46 -11.41
N SER A 679 12.00 -3.57 -10.20
CA SER A 679 12.48 -4.49 -9.16
C SER A 679 11.98 -5.94 -9.34
N ILE A 680 11.05 -6.19 -10.28
CA ILE A 680 10.43 -7.50 -10.47
C ILE A 680 11.41 -8.55 -11.01
N ASP A 681 12.43 -8.15 -11.76
CA ASP A 681 13.43 -9.10 -12.27
C ASP A 681 14.42 -9.54 -11.20
N CYS A 682 14.51 -8.82 -10.09
CA CYS A 682 15.38 -9.20 -9.00
C CYS A 682 14.70 -10.15 -8.03
N SER A 683 14.74 -11.47 -8.24
CA SER A 683 14.00 -12.45 -7.42
C SER A 683 14.15 -12.21 -5.90
N SER A 684 15.29 -11.72 -5.40
CA SER A 684 15.49 -11.44 -3.97
C SER A 684 14.84 -10.15 -3.42
N ASN A 685 14.16 -9.37 -4.27
CA ASN A 685 13.52 -8.08 -3.95
C ASN A 685 14.55 -7.05 -3.46
N HIS A 686 15.73 -7.06 -4.05
CA HIS A 686 16.73 -6.06 -3.73
C HIS A 686 16.41 -4.74 -4.40
N VAL A 687 16.81 -3.69 -3.71
CA VAL A 687 16.72 -2.33 -4.20
C VAL A 687 17.92 -2.01 -5.06
N ALA A 688 17.72 -1.26 -6.14
CA ALA A 688 18.83 -0.78 -6.95
C ALA A 688 19.80 0.13 -6.18
N ALA A 689 21.07 0.12 -6.54
CA ALA A 689 22.14 0.77 -5.79
C ALA A 689 22.02 2.29 -5.67
N ASP A 690 21.30 2.94 -6.58
CA ASP A 690 20.97 4.37 -6.50
C ASP A 690 19.91 4.66 -5.43
N LEU A 691 18.93 3.77 -5.25
CA LEU A 691 17.96 3.90 -4.16
C LEU A 691 18.57 3.51 -2.80
N ILE A 692 19.51 2.54 -2.75
CA ILE A 692 20.34 2.31 -1.54
C ILE A 692 21.14 3.57 -1.16
N ASP A 693 21.63 4.32 -2.14
CA ASP A 693 22.33 5.58 -1.88
C ASP A 693 21.39 6.62 -1.24
N VAL A 694 20.15 6.74 -1.73
CA VAL A 694 19.13 7.60 -1.11
C VAL A 694 18.80 7.14 0.31
N GLU A 695 18.58 5.84 0.52
CA GLU A 695 18.34 5.26 1.85
C GLU A 695 19.47 5.61 2.82
N ASN A 696 20.72 5.46 2.38
CA ASN A 696 21.90 5.84 3.13
C ASN A 696 21.93 7.33 3.44
N GLN A 697 21.63 8.21 2.48
CA GLN A 697 21.60 9.65 2.72
C GLN A 697 20.54 10.03 3.77
N VAL A 698 19.36 9.41 3.74
CA VAL A 698 18.31 9.58 4.76
C VAL A 698 18.81 9.16 6.15
N PHE A 699 19.50 8.02 6.24
CA PHE A 699 20.11 7.53 7.47
C PHE A 699 21.23 8.45 7.98
N MET A 700 22.17 8.83 7.12
CA MET A 700 23.28 9.72 7.44
C MET A 700 22.78 11.07 7.98
N ASN A 701 21.79 11.66 7.32
CA ASN A 701 21.20 12.92 7.79
C ASN A 701 20.54 12.77 9.16
N GLY A 702 19.79 11.68 9.39
CA GLY A 702 19.17 11.44 10.69
C GLY A 702 20.17 11.21 11.83
N LEU A 703 21.38 10.74 11.53
CA LEU A 703 22.45 10.64 12.52
C LEU A 703 23.23 11.95 12.72
N CYS A 704 23.41 12.74 11.67
CA CYS A 704 24.39 13.83 11.63
C CYS A 704 23.79 15.25 11.70
N ASN A 705 22.49 15.42 11.51
CA ASN A 705 21.85 16.75 11.61
C ASN A 705 21.25 17.02 13.00
N LYS A 706 21.74 16.33 14.03
CA LYS A 706 21.24 16.43 15.41
C LYS A 706 21.84 17.62 16.17
#